data_AF-A0A3G8RCF5-F1
#
_entry.id   AF-A0A3G8RCF5-F1
#
_cell.length_a   1.000
_cell.length_b   1.000
_cell.length_c   1.000
_cell.angle_alpha   90.00
_cell.angle_beta   90.00
_cell.angle_gamma   90.00
#
_symmetry.space_group_name_H-M   'P 1'
#
loop_
_entity.id
_entity.type
_entity.pdbx_description
1 polymer ?
#
loop_
_entity_poly.entity_id
_entity_poly.type
_entity_poly.pdbx_seq_one_letter_code
_entity_poly.pdbx_strand_id
1 'polypeptide(L)'
;MHEHFIRTINLPHAGLVVLVGASNSGKTTLLDMLVSEGILLKTEVVSSDHFRQLVGDTEFIDWSGLPRLESDVLFYEYQQMSAKAFEAMDTILAMRCRLNKLTVVDATHLYAEDRQKYVQLAAKAHVPVMALVLDVPESVLLERDSGRAHPRGRQRVKQQTQLLKRNLRGIREEGFDACYVLKDVEKVNFARCAQPLFHDMGAGIDIIGDIHGCYREMLEVIERLGYMEDTEGLYHHPEGRRLVSVGDVMSRGPESLLAVQFWKKHVDAGLAYMIDSNHGWKIGRYLDGRKVTLNHGDERFAEEMVQYEQKAGKVAAEQLRGELRDFLLHAPSHLIFGRNGLRHVVVTHAGIKDHFIGKQSARISDYCRYGDTEGQDADGKPIRKDWFVDHESGEIVVWGHDPRPQPTLVNQTVNIDQGVVFGGMLTAYRYPEKEFVSVPAHENYANDPDSPLVRWQRKRFSPPNLRKLIAGYSVLTESYGEVRVQGESVKTAIDTVSHVTVPMEELVYIPPTMSPAPKVSEEEGYLEHPREALAYYRSQGVQTMVAEKKHMGSRAILLLFKNEQAAVEYVGYPTLGTIYTRSGRPFFESGFGKQVLEKLNADLVDAGYFEQHQTDFVLLDAEIVPWNLKARELIAAQYAHVGEAALLDRSKLVDKLKQAKVAGREVGDWLEEMERKYGNAVTFQEAFQKYCWDVDGLDEIRIAPFHTLAHSGQTFFDQSHIWHMEHNRELAGLSSIFMETEYRVITDETSEEEVIRWWNEMTEDGHEGIVIKPERFLMKNRDKMIQPAIKVRGRKYLHIIYGMDYLAPENLKRLKQRRTNKKERHALMEGALGMEGVERFVRKDTVERIHECVLAALSLESEPIDPRL
;
A
#
# COMPACT_ATOMS: atom_id res chain seq x y z
N MET A 1 -52.63 -24.66 27.78
CA MET A 1 -51.50 -25.01 26.90
C MET A 1 -50.33 -24.13 27.31
N HIS A 2 -49.40 -24.68 28.10
CA HIS A 2 -48.19 -23.96 28.51
C HIS A 2 -47.11 -24.22 27.48
N GLU A 3 -46.84 -23.24 26.62
CA GLU A 3 -45.63 -23.20 25.79
C GLU A 3 -44.41 -23.37 26.71
N HIS A 4 -43.75 -24.53 26.62
CA HIS A 4 -42.47 -24.74 27.25
C HIS A 4 -41.45 -23.87 26.52
N PHE A 5 -41.00 -22.79 27.16
CA PHE A 5 -39.87 -21.98 26.68
C PHE A 5 -38.62 -22.87 26.57
N ILE A 6 -38.29 -23.29 25.35
CA ILE A 6 -37.02 -23.95 25.04
C ILE A 6 -35.92 -22.88 25.11
N ARG A 7 -34.88 -23.13 25.90
CA ARG A 7 -33.77 -22.18 26.07
C ARG A 7 -32.74 -22.39 24.96
N THR A 8 -32.35 -21.31 24.26
CA THR A 8 -31.28 -21.37 23.25
C THR A 8 -29.92 -21.07 23.88
N ILE A 9 -28.90 -21.88 23.56
CA ILE A 9 -27.49 -21.66 23.92
C ILE A 9 -26.71 -21.35 22.65
N ASN A 10 -26.09 -20.18 22.62
CA ASN A 10 -25.30 -19.73 21.48
C ASN A 10 -23.83 -20.06 21.69
N LEU A 11 -23.30 -20.99 20.90
CA LEU A 11 -21.87 -21.30 20.87
C LEU A 11 -21.11 -20.16 20.18
N PRO A 12 -19.92 -19.80 20.68
CA PRO A 12 -19.15 -18.72 20.08
C PRO A 12 -18.66 -19.13 18.69
N HIS A 13 -18.44 -18.14 17.82
CA HIS A 13 -17.89 -18.40 16.48
C HIS A 13 -16.53 -19.13 16.54
N ALA A 14 -15.69 -18.70 17.48
CA ALA A 14 -14.36 -19.21 17.78
C ALA A 14 -14.12 -19.20 19.31
N GLY A 15 -13.27 -20.09 19.82
CA GLY A 15 -12.96 -20.18 21.24
C GLY A 15 -13.03 -21.60 21.80
N LEU A 16 -13.07 -21.71 23.12
CA LEU A 16 -13.10 -22.98 23.84
C LEU A 16 -14.46 -23.22 24.50
N VAL A 17 -15.02 -24.42 24.32
CA VAL A 17 -16.19 -24.90 25.05
C VAL A 17 -15.76 -26.11 25.87
N VAL A 18 -15.73 -25.97 27.18
CA VAL A 18 -15.30 -27.01 28.12
C VAL A 18 -16.53 -27.77 28.61
N LEU A 19 -16.66 -29.05 28.23
CA LEU A 19 -17.72 -29.90 28.76
C LEU A 19 -17.38 -30.36 30.17
N VAL A 20 -18.30 -30.21 31.12
CA VAL A 20 -18.11 -30.64 32.51
C VAL A 20 -19.20 -31.64 32.87
N GLY A 21 -18.82 -32.82 33.35
CA GLY A 21 -19.80 -33.80 33.80
C GLY A 21 -19.20 -35.16 34.08
N ALA A 22 -19.85 -35.92 34.95
CA ALA A 22 -19.47 -37.29 35.26
C ALA A 22 -19.50 -38.19 34.02
N SER A 23 -18.88 -39.37 34.12
CA SER A 23 -19.02 -40.40 33.08
C SER A 23 -20.51 -40.72 32.88
N ASN A 24 -20.92 -40.99 31.64
CA ASN A 24 -22.31 -41.29 31.24
C ASN A 24 -23.31 -40.12 31.33
N SER A 25 -22.81 -38.88 31.55
CA SER A 25 -23.67 -37.68 31.54
C SER A 25 -24.26 -37.35 30.16
N GLY A 26 -23.83 -38.02 29.09
CA GLY A 26 -24.31 -37.80 27.71
C GLY A 26 -23.48 -36.79 26.91
N LYS A 27 -22.24 -36.48 27.32
CA LYS A 27 -21.33 -35.56 26.60
C LYS A 27 -21.12 -35.95 25.13
N THR A 28 -20.66 -37.17 24.89
CA THR A 28 -20.42 -37.68 23.53
C THR A 28 -21.70 -37.69 22.71
N THR A 29 -22.82 -38.15 23.29
CA THR A 29 -24.15 -38.13 22.63
C THR A 29 -24.60 -36.73 22.25
N LEU A 30 -24.39 -35.73 23.12
CA LEU A 30 -24.67 -34.33 22.83
C LEU A 30 -23.81 -33.84 21.65
N LEU A 31 -22.51 -34.15 21.66
CA LEU A 31 -21.60 -33.72 20.60
C LEU A 31 -21.94 -34.36 19.25
N ASP A 32 -22.26 -35.65 19.23
CA ASP A 32 -22.67 -36.35 18.01
C ASP A 32 -23.96 -35.77 17.44
N MET A 33 -24.92 -35.41 18.30
CA MET A 33 -26.14 -34.71 17.90
C MET A 33 -25.81 -33.35 17.26
N LEU A 34 -25.00 -32.51 17.92
CA LEU A 34 -24.62 -31.20 17.40
C LEU A 34 -23.84 -31.28 16.08
N VAL A 35 -23.06 -32.34 15.87
CA VAL A 35 -22.38 -32.59 14.59
C VAL A 35 -23.36 -33.02 13.52
N SER A 36 -24.33 -33.89 13.86
CA SER A 36 -25.36 -34.34 12.91
C SER A 36 -26.31 -33.23 12.47
N GLU A 37 -26.56 -32.25 13.34
CA GLU A 37 -27.37 -31.06 13.06
C GLU A 37 -26.59 -29.96 12.32
N GLY A 38 -25.28 -30.16 12.07
CA GLY A 38 -24.43 -29.18 11.37
C GLY A 38 -24.05 -27.95 12.20
N ILE A 39 -24.31 -27.96 13.51
CA ILE A 39 -23.94 -26.87 14.43
C ILE A 39 -22.43 -26.90 14.71
N LEU A 40 -21.86 -28.10 14.85
CA LEU A 40 -20.43 -28.36 15.02
C LEU A 40 -19.87 -29.17 13.86
N LEU A 41 -18.60 -28.97 13.57
CA LEU A 41 -17.82 -29.89 12.73
C LEU A 41 -17.23 -31.01 13.59
N LYS A 42 -17.10 -32.21 13.04
CA LYS A 42 -16.44 -33.34 13.72
C LYS A 42 -15.03 -32.98 14.21
N THR A 43 -14.31 -32.15 13.45
CA THR A 43 -12.96 -31.69 13.78
C THR A 43 -12.91 -30.58 14.84
N GLU A 44 -14.05 -30.04 15.27
CA GLU A 44 -14.16 -29.09 16.39
C GLU A 44 -14.27 -29.81 17.73
N VAL A 45 -14.53 -31.12 17.74
CA VAL A 45 -14.59 -31.93 18.96
C VAL A 45 -13.21 -32.53 19.25
N VAL A 46 -12.65 -32.17 20.40
CA VAL A 46 -11.36 -32.65 20.89
C VAL A 46 -11.61 -33.48 22.15
N SER A 47 -11.61 -34.81 21.99
CA SER A 47 -11.93 -35.76 23.07
C SER A 47 -10.68 -36.43 23.63
N SER A 48 -10.60 -36.51 24.96
CA SER A 48 -9.52 -37.22 25.64
C SER A 48 -9.47 -38.71 25.30
N ASP A 49 -10.61 -39.34 25.00
CA ASP A 49 -10.67 -40.76 24.62
C ASP A 49 -10.09 -40.96 23.21
N HIS A 50 -10.40 -40.06 22.27
CA HIS A 50 -9.82 -40.08 20.92
C HIS A 50 -8.30 -39.86 20.94
N PHE A 51 -7.81 -38.92 21.74
CA PHE A 51 -6.36 -38.69 21.86
C PHE A 51 -5.62 -39.85 22.55
N ARG A 52 -6.26 -40.58 23.48
CA ARG A 52 -5.67 -41.82 24.02
C ARG A 52 -5.55 -42.89 22.94
N GLN A 53 -6.56 -43.07 22.09
CA GLN A 53 -6.48 -43.99 20.94
C GLN A 53 -5.37 -43.59 19.97
N LEU A 54 -5.21 -42.29 19.67
CA LEU A 54 -4.16 -41.82 18.76
C LEU A 54 -2.75 -42.03 19.32
N VAL A 55 -2.58 -42.00 20.64
CA VAL A 55 -1.25 -42.07 21.30
C VAL A 55 -0.90 -43.47 21.77
N GLY A 56 -1.88 -44.29 22.19
CA GLY A 56 -1.67 -45.61 22.79
C GLY A 56 -2.64 -46.69 22.30
N ASP A 57 -3.23 -46.52 21.12
CA ASP A 57 -4.10 -47.49 20.41
C ASP A 57 -5.39 -47.94 21.14
N THR A 58 -5.60 -47.53 22.39
CA THR A 58 -6.80 -47.83 23.18
C THR A 58 -7.32 -46.61 23.95
N GLU A 59 -8.63 -46.56 24.16
CA GLU A 59 -9.27 -45.54 25.01
C GLU A 59 -9.18 -45.85 26.51
N PHE A 60 -9.03 -47.14 26.85
CA PHE A 60 -9.06 -47.64 28.22
C PHE A 60 -8.27 -48.95 28.34
N ILE A 61 -7.56 -49.10 29.45
CA ILE A 61 -6.93 -50.36 29.85
C ILE A 61 -7.74 -50.87 31.04
N ASP A 62 -8.26 -52.10 30.98
CA ASP A 62 -8.96 -52.69 32.13
C ASP A 62 -7.94 -53.36 33.05
N TRP A 63 -7.89 -52.92 34.30
CA TRP A 63 -7.07 -53.51 35.36
C TRP A 63 -7.92 -54.11 36.48
N SER A 64 -9.25 -54.19 36.31
CA SER A 64 -10.17 -54.71 37.31
C SER A 64 -10.12 -56.24 37.41
N GLY A 65 -10.03 -56.76 38.64
CA GLY A 65 -10.00 -58.22 38.88
C GLY A 65 -8.63 -58.89 38.78
N LEU A 66 -7.55 -58.14 38.52
CA LEU A 66 -6.17 -58.66 38.46
C LEU A 66 -5.45 -58.64 39.83
N PRO A 67 -4.42 -59.47 40.04
CA PRO A 67 -3.52 -59.37 41.19
C PRO A 67 -2.94 -57.94 41.32
N ARG A 68 -2.73 -57.49 42.57
CA ARG A 68 -2.32 -56.10 42.88
C ARG A 68 -1.13 -55.61 42.06
N LEU A 69 -0.10 -56.45 41.89
CA LEU A 69 1.12 -56.07 41.19
C LEU A 69 0.89 -55.85 39.68
N GLU A 70 0.04 -56.65 39.05
CA GLU A 70 -0.35 -56.48 37.64
C GLU A 70 -1.25 -55.26 37.45
N SER A 71 -2.19 -55.06 38.39
CA SER A 71 -3.04 -53.87 38.40
C SER A 71 -2.24 -52.58 38.55
N ASP A 72 -1.18 -52.56 39.36
CA ASP A 72 -0.33 -51.39 39.56
C ASP A 72 0.46 -51.04 38.28
N VAL A 73 0.95 -52.07 37.55
CA VAL A 73 1.68 -51.89 36.27
C VAL A 73 0.75 -51.33 35.19
N LEU A 74 -0.41 -51.97 34.97
CA LEU A 74 -1.38 -51.52 33.97
C LEU A 74 -1.95 -50.13 34.29
N PHE A 75 -2.13 -49.83 35.58
CA PHE A 75 -2.54 -48.50 36.01
C PHE A 75 -1.47 -47.44 35.70
N TYR A 76 -0.18 -47.74 35.94
CA TYR A 76 0.92 -46.85 35.58
C TYR A 76 1.00 -46.62 34.05
N GLU A 77 0.86 -47.68 33.26
CA GLU A 77 0.83 -47.60 31.79
C GLU A 77 -0.33 -46.73 31.30
N TYR A 78 -1.53 -46.93 31.83
CA TYR A 78 -2.70 -46.10 31.53
C TYR A 78 -2.47 -44.63 31.92
N GLN A 79 -1.83 -44.36 33.06
CA GLN A 79 -1.48 -43.00 33.47
C GLN A 79 -0.49 -42.34 32.49
N GLN A 80 0.55 -43.05 32.05
CA GLN A 80 1.52 -42.53 31.09
C GLN A 80 0.86 -42.24 29.74
N MET A 81 0.08 -43.18 29.22
CA MET A 81 -0.69 -43.00 28.00
C MET A 81 -1.63 -41.79 28.09
N SER A 82 -2.39 -41.68 29.20
CA SER A 82 -3.30 -40.56 29.38
C SER A 82 -2.55 -39.23 29.52
N ALA A 83 -1.39 -39.20 30.19
CA ALA A 83 -0.59 -37.99 30.30
C ALA A 83 -0.12 -37.48 28.91
N LYS A 84 0.36 -38.38 28.05
CA LYS A 84 0.77 -38.05 26.68
C LYS A 84 -0.40 -37.65 25.78
N ALA A 85 -1.56 -38.28 25.95
CA ALA A 85 -2.79 -37.86 25.27
C ALA A 85 -3.17 -36.42 25.62
N PHE A 86 -3.13 -36.03 26.90
CA PHE A 86 -3.41 -34.65 27.32
C PHE A 86 -2.36 -33.65 26.81
N GLU A 87 -1.06 -34.01 26.79
CA GLU A 87 0.01 -33.16 26.24
C GLU A 87 -0.23 -32.82 24.75
N ALA A 88 -0.58 -33.82 23.95
CA ALA A 88 -0.91 -33.64 22.54
C ALA A 88 -2.20 -32.81 22.36
N MET A 89 -3.21 -33.09 23.17
CA MET A 89 -4.48 -32.37 23.17
C MET A 89 -4.28 -30.87 23.43
N ASP A 90 -3.49 -30.51 24.44
CA ASP A 90 -3.21 -29.12 24.80
C ASP A 90 -2.54 -28.34 23.67
N THR A 91 -1.59 -28.99 22.99
CA THR A 91 -0.87 -28.40 21.87
C THR A 91 -1.84 -28.08 20.72
N ILE A 92 -2.74 -29.01 20.40
CA ILE A 92 -3.77 -28.82 19.38
C ILE A 92 -4.76 -27.73 19.78
N LEU A 93 -5.23 -27.72 21.04
CA LEU A 93 -6.11 -26.66 21.55
C LEU A 93 -5.45 -25.28 21.41
N ALA A 94 -4.17 -25.15 21.76
CA ALA A 94 -3.43 -23.90 21.63
C ALA A 94 -3.31 -23.44 20.16
N MET A 95 -3.00 -24.36 19.23
CA MET A 95 -2.92 -24.05 17.80
C MET A 95 -4.27 -23.60 17.25
N ARG A 96 -5.36 -24.29 17.61
CA ARG A 96 -6.72 -23.96 17.16
C ARG A 96 -7.20 -22.61 17.68
N CYS A 97 -6.90 -22.27 18.93
CA CYS A 97 -7.18 -20.94 19.49
C CYS A 97 -6.42 -19.84 18.73
N ARG A 98 -5.15 -20.06 18.36
CA ARG A 98 -4.38 -19.08 17.57
C ARG A 98 -5.01 -18.83 16.20
N LEU A 99 -5.51 -19.89 15.56
CA LEU A 99 -6.21 -19.87 14.27
C LEU A 99 -7.68 -19.42 14.34
N ASN A 100 -8.13 -18.92 15.49
CA ASN A 100 -9.50 -18.47 15.72
C ASN A 100 -10.55 -19.54 15.38
N LYS A 101 -10.32 -20.79 15.80
CA LYS A 101 -11.25 -21.91 15.60
C LYS A 101 -12.05 -22.21 16.87
N LEU A 102 -13.31 -22.59 16.71
CA LEU A 102 -14.11 -23.16 17.78
C LEU A 102 -13.56 -24.55 18.12
N THR A 103 -13.47 -24.85 19.41
CA THR A 103 -13.07 -26.16 19.89
C THR A 103 -13.85 -26.54 21.13
N VAL A 104 -14.47 -27.73 21.10
CA VAL A 104 -15.19 -28.30 22.23
C VAL A 104 -14.34 -29.40 22.86
N VAL A 105 -13.99 -29.22 24.13
CA VAL A 105 -13.13 -30.15 24.88
C VAL A 105 -13.99 -31.19 25.59
N ASP A 106 -13.90 -32.44 25.15
CA ASP A 106 -14.61 -33.58 25.72
C ASP A 106 -13.72 -34.36 26.69
N ALA A 107 -13.86 -34.01 27.97
CA ALA A 107 -13.37 -34.79 29.10
C ALA A 107 -14.30 -34.60 30.30
N THR A 108 -13.99 -35.19 31.45
CA THR A 108 -14.85 -35.08 32.63
C THR A 108 -14.75 -33.72 33.34
N HIS A 109 -13.56 -33.10 33.33
CA HIS A 109 -13.27 -31.76 33.88
C HIS A 109 -13.86 -31.51 35.28
N LEU A 110 -13.71 -32.47 36.21
CA LEU A 110 -14.34 -32.39 37.53
C LEU A 110 -13.53 -31.55 38.54
N TYR A 111 -12.21 -31.48 38.37
CA TYR A 111 -11.31 -30.69 39.22
C TYR A 111 -11.16 -29.26 38.68
N ALA A 112 -11.02 -28.29 39.59
CA ALA A 112 -10.86 -26.88 39.22
C ALA A 112 -9.55 -26.63 38.45
N GLU A 113 -8.47 -27.32 38.84
CA GLU A 113 -7.15 -27.23 38.18
C GLU A 113 -7.21 -27.60 36.69
N ASP A 114 -7.94 -28.67 36.35
CA ASP A 114 -8.15 -29.09 34.96
C ASP A 114 -8.85 -28.02 34.12
N ARG A 115 -9.82 -27.32 34.72
CA ARG A 115 -10.61 -26.28 34.05
C ARG A 115 -9.84 -24.96 33.91
N GLN A 116 -9.11 -24.58 34.95
CA GLN A 116 -8.36 -23.32 35.01
C GLN A 116 -7.34 -23.19 33.88
N LYS A 117 -6.72 -24.32 33.50
CA LYS A 117 -5.81 -24.41 32.37
C LYS A 117 -6.42 -23.92 31.05
N TYR A 118 -7.68 -24.28 30.76
CA TYR A 118 -8.34 -23.85 29.52
C TYR A 118 -8.77 -22.39 29.58
N VAL A 119 -9.15 -21.90 30.75
CA VAL A 119 -9.42 -20.48 30.98
C VAL A 119 -8.15 -19.65 30.69
N GLN A 120 -7.00 -20.07 31.23
CA GLN A 120 -5.72 -19.42 30.97
C GLN A 120 -5.30 -19.51 29.49
N LEU A 121 -5.51 -20.66 28.85
CA LEU A 121 -5.21 -20.85 27.43
C LEU A 121 -6.04 -19.91 26.55
N ALA A 122 -7.34 -19.82 26.79
CA ALA A 122 -8.25 -18.92 26.10
C ALA A 122 -7.86 -17.45 26.30
N ALA A 123 -7.58 -17.05 27.56
CA ALA A 123 -7.13 -15.70 27.88
C ALA A 123 -5.82 -15.32 27.17
N LYS A 124 -4.83 -16.24 27.13
CA LYS A 124 -3.56 -16.04 26.42
C LYS A 124 -3.75 -15.92 24.90
N ALA A 125 -4.74 -16.61 24.35
CA ALA A 125 -5.04 -16.61 22.92
C ALA A 125 -6.05 -15.53 22.50
N HIS A 126 -6.62 -14.77 23.46
CA HIS A 126 -7.64 -13.75 23.25
C HIS A 126 -8.93 -14.29 22.61
N VAL A 127 -9.38 -15.47 23.03
CA VAL A 127 -10.62 -16.10 22.56
C VAL A 127 -11.55 -16.38 23.74
N PRO A 128 -12.89 -16.45 23.54
CA PRO A 128 -13.81 -16.73 24.62
C PRO A 128 -13.72 -18.20 25.11
N VAL A 129 -14.07 -18.41 26.37
CA VAL A 129 -14.14 -19.72 27.03
C VAL A 129 -15.47 -19.91 27.73
N MET A 130 -16.18 -20.98 27.37
CA MET A 130 -17.49 -21.34 27.90
C MET A 130 -17.44 -22.68 28.62
N ALA A 131 -18.19 -22.81 29.72
CA ALA A 131 -18.44 -24.09 30.38
C ALA A 131 -19.87 -24.60 30.08
N LEU A 132 -19.99 -25.84 29.60
CA LEU A 132 -21.25 -26.57 29.50
C LEU A 132 -21.27 -27.71 30.52
N VAL A 133 -22.03 -27.53 31.59
CA VAL A 133 -22.07 -28.47 32.72
C VAL A 133 -23.30 -29.37 32.61
N LEU A 134 -23.10 -30.68 32.45
CA LEU A 134 -24.17 -31.68 32.40
C LEU A 134 -24.43 -32.22 33.81
N ASP A 135 -25.45 -31.67 34.48
CA ASP A 135 -25.89 -32.04 35.83
C ASP A 135 -27.03 -33.08 35.79
N VAL A 136 -26.70 -34.30 35.34
CA VAL A 136 -27.64 -35.41 35.20
C VAL A 136 -27.81 -36.16 36.55
N PRO A 137 -29.02 -36.58 36.93
CA PRO A 137 -29.24 -37.34 38.18
C PRO A 137 -28.42 -38.64 38.26
N GLU A 138 -27.91 -38.96 39.45
CA GLU A 138 -27.10 -40.16 39.70
C GLU A 138 -27.79 -41.45 39.24
N SER A 139 -29.10 -41.58 39.45
CA SER A 139 -29.89 -42.74 39.03
C SER A 139 -29.79 -43.00 37.53
N VAL A 140 -29.89 -41.94 36.72
CA VAL A 140 -29.80 -41.99 35.26
C VAL A 140 -28.37 -42.32 34.82
N LEU A 141 -27.36 -41.77 35.50
CA LEU A 141 -25.95 -42.07 35.19
C LEU A 141 -25.61 -43.54 35.43
N LEU A 142 -26.15 -44.15 36.49
CA LEU A 142 -25.96 -45.55 36.83
C LEU A 142 -26.73 -46.48 35.89
N GLU A 143 -27.96 -46.12 35.52
CA GLU A 143 -28.74 -46.82 34.50
C GLU A 143 -27.99 -46.86 33.17
N ARG A 144 -27.48 -45.70 32.70
CA ARG A 144 -26.67 -45.61 31.48
C ARG A 144 -25.34 -46.37 31.58
N ASP A 145 -24.70 -46.44 32.76
CA ASP A 145 -23.47 -47.22 32.94
C ASP A 145 -23.72 -48.72 32.77
N SER A 146 -24.86 -49.21 33.27
CA SER A 146 -25.22 -50.64 33.20
C SER A 146 -25.49 -51.14 31.78
N GLY A 147 -25.85 -50.24 30.87
CA GLY A 147 -26.08 -50.54 29.46
C GLY A 147 -24.84 -50.43 28.56
N ARG A 148 -23.65 -50.09 29.09
CA ARG A 148 -22.42 -49.99 28.29
C ARG A 148 -21.77 -51.36 28.06
N ALA A 149 -21.16 -51.53 26.88
CA ALA A 149 -20.31 -52.70 26.59
C ALA A 149 -19.17 -52.86 27.61
N HIS A 150 -18.61 -51.73 28.07
CA HIS A 150 -17.60 -51.67 29.14
C HIS A 150 -18.03 -50.66 30.23
N PRO A 151 -18.71 -51.11 31.30
CA PRO A 151 -19.14 -50.25 32.40
C PRO A 151 -17.96 -49.57 33.09
N ARG A 152 -18.11 -48.30 33.49
CA ARG A 152 -17.04 -47.54 34.16
C ARG A 152 -16.98 -47.81 35.67
N GLY A 153 -18.02 -48.41 36.23
CA GLY A 153 -18.07 -48.91 37.60
C GLY A 153 -18.87 -48.00 38.54
N ARG A 154 -19.78 -48.61 39.31
CA ARG A 154 -20.73 -47.92 40.20
C ARG A 154 -20.07 -46.96 41.18
N GLN A 155 -18.95 -47.35 41.80
CA GLN A 155 -18.25 -46.51 42.78
C GLN A 155 -17.62 -45.27 42.14
N ARG A 156 -17.05 -45.42 40.94
CA ARG A 156 -16.45 -44.32 40.18
C ARG A 156 -17.50 -43.30 39.75
N VAL A 157 -18.64 -43.74 39.21
CA VAL A 157 -19.75 -42.86 38.79
C VAL A 157 -20.30 -42.08 39.98
N LYS A 158 -20.47 -42.73 41.14
CA LYS A 158 -20.89 -42.06 42.39
C LYS A 158 -19.89 -41.00 42.84
N GLN A 159 -18.61 -41.34 42.89
CA GLN A 159 -17.55 -40.41 43.30
C GLN A 159 -17.49 -39.18 42.38
N GLN A 160 -17.58 -39.39 41.07
CA GLN A 160 -17.60 -38.31 40.08
C GLN A 160 -18.82 -37.40 40.24
N THR A 161 -19.99 -37.97 40.51
CA THR A 161 -21.24 -37.22 40.72
C THR A 161 -21.17 -36.37 41.99
N GLN A 162 -20.68 -36.94 43.11
CA GLN A 162 -20.47 -36.21 44.35
C GLN A 162 -19.47 -35.07 44.19
N LEU A 163 -18.37 -35.32 43.47
CA LEU A 163 -17.35 -34.31 43.18
C LEU A 163 -17.92 -33.16 42.34
N LEU A 164 -18.71 -33.48 41.30
CA LEU A 164 -19.40 -32.48 40.48
C LEU A 164 -20.33 -31.61 41.35
N LYS A 165 -21.18 -32.23 42.16
CA LYS A 165 -22.11 -31.51 43.05
C LYS A 165 -21.40 -30.60 44.04
N ARG A 166 -20.24 -31.03 44.57
CA ARG A 166 -19.41 -30.21 45.48
C ARG A 166 -18.85 -28.98 44.79
N ASN A 167 -18.38 -29.12 43.55
CA ASN A 167 -17.70 -28.06 42.81
C ASN A 167 -18.66 -27.16 42.01
N LEU A 168 -19.91 -27.59 41.78
CA LEU A 168 -20.87 -26.94 40.86
C LEU A 168 -21.06 -25.44 41.10
N ARG A 169 -21.11 -25.00 42.37
CA ARG A 169 -21.27 -23.58 42.71
C ARG A 169 -20.04 -22.75 42.33
N GLY A 170 -18.85 -23.30 42.49
CA GLY A 170 -17.58 -22.61 42.23
C GLY A 170 -17.27 -22.43 40.75
N ILE A 171 -17.81 -23.26 39.85
CA ILE A 171 -17.53 -23.20 38.40
C ILE A 171 -17.84 -21.82 37.81
N ARG A 172 -18.85 -21.12 38.32
CA ARG A 172 -19.22 -19.78 37.84
C ARG A 172 -18.20 -18.70 38.18
N GLU A 173 -17.35 -18.94 39.18
CA GLU A 173 -16.36 -17.99 39.68
C GLU A 173 -14.95 -18.26 39.10
N GLU A 174 -14.80 -19.29 38.27
CA GLU A 174 -13.51 -19.73 37.70
C GLU A 174 -13.05 -18.93 36.47
N GLY A 175 -13.79 -17.88 36.08
CA GLY A 175 -13.40 -16.99 34.98
C GLY A 175 -13.86 -17.45 33.59
N PHE A 176 -14.91 -18.27 33.50
CA PHE A 176 -15.59 -18.55 32.23
C PHE A 176 -16.41 -17.33 31.77
N ASP A 177 -16.38 -17.00 30.48
CA ASP A 177 -17.21 -15.93 29.89
C ASP A 177 -18.71 -16.29 29.94
N ALA A 178 -19.02 -17.58 29.86
CA ALA A 178 -20.37 -18.10 30.03
C ALA A 178 -20.35 -19.50 30.67
N CYS A 179 -21.30 -19.76 31.57
CA CYS A 179 -21.44 -21.05 32.23
C CYS A 179 -22.92 -21.49 32.24
N TYR A 180 -23.20 -22.60 31.55
CA TYR A 180 -24.55 -23.16 31.45
C TYR A 180 -24.62 -24.50 32.17
N VAL A 181 -25.62 -24.67 33.04
CA VAL A 181 -25.88 -25.92 33.76
C VAL A 181 -27.12 -26.58 33.16
N LEU A 182 -26.92 -27.75 32.54
CA LEU A 182 -27.93 -28.51 31.81
C LEU A 182 -28.35 -29.72 32.64
N LYS A 183 -29.62 -29.76 33.05
CA LYS A 183 -30.21 -30.93 33.72
C LYS A 183 -30.86 -31.89 32.71
N ASP A 184 -31.34 -31.34 31.61
CA ASP A 184 -32.03 -32.04 30.54
C ASP A 184 -31.61 -31.39 29.22
N VAL A 185 -30.92 -32.16 28.37
CA VAL A 185 -30.34 -31.67 27.12
C VAL A 185 -31.40 -31.54 26.02
N GLU A 186 -32.48 -32.31 26.09
CA GLU A 186 -33.56 -32.32 25.09
C GLU A 186 -34.42 -31.05 25.12
N LYS A 187 -34.27 -30.21 26.15
CA LYS A 187 -35.01 -28.95 26.33
C LYS A 187 -34.19 -27.71 25.95
N VAL A 188 -33.10 -27.89 25.21
CA VAL A 188 -32.15 -26.84 24.87
C VAL A 188 -31.83 -26.88 23.38
N ASN A 189 -32.00 -25.75 22.72
CA ASN A 189 -31.55 -25.57 21.34
C ASN A 189 -30.14 -24.98 21.32
N PHE A 190 -29.29 -25.46 20.42
CA PHE A 190 -27.97 -24.87 20.22
C PHE A 190 -27.94 -24.12 18.89
N ALA A 191 -27.23 -23.00 18.87
CA ALA A 191 -26.98 -22.25 17.64
C ALA A 191 -25.54 -21.75 17.65
N ARG A 192 -24.99 -21.51 16.45
CA ARG A 192 -23.65 -20.95 16.29
C ARG A 192 -23.74 -19.45 16.04
N CYS A 193 -23.01 -18.66 16.83
CA CYS A 193 -22.87 -17.23 16.56
C CYS A 193 -22.07 -17.00 15.27
N ALA A 194 -22.51 -16.01 14.49
CA ALA A 194 -21.67 -15.40 13.46
C ALA A 194 -20.44 -14.72 14.11
N GLN A 195 -19.39 -14.48 13.33
CA GLN A 195 -18.24 -13.72 13.81
C GLN A 195 -18.70 -12.26 14.08
N PRO A 196 -18.64 -11.79 15.33
CA PRO A 196 -19.29 -10.53 15.72
C PRO A 196 -18.64 -9.28 15.11
N LEU A 197 -17.39 -9.38 14.68
CA LEU A 197 -16.63 -8.29 14.07
C LEU A 197 -16.70 -8.29 12.54
N PHE A 198 -17.27 -9.35 11.93
CA PHE A 198 -17.32 -9.48 10.48
C PHE A 198 -18.65 -8.96 9.93
N HIS A 199 -18.57 -8.05 8.96
CA HIS A 199 -19.70 -7.48 8.24
C HIS A 199 -19.52 -7.65 6.74
N ASP A 200 -20.63 -7.93 6.04
CA ASP A 200 -20.64 -7.90 4.59
C ASP A 200 -20.63 -6.44 4.10
N MET A 201 -19.78 -6.14 3.10
CA MET A 201 -19.61 -4.79 2.56
C MET A 201 -20.76 -4.35 1.65
N GLY A 202 -21.61 -5.27 1.18
CA GLY A 202 -22.67 -4.95 0.23
C GLY A 202 -22.12 -4.25 -1.01
N ALA A 203 -22.67 -3.07 -1.34
CA ALA A 203 -22.22 -2.23 -2.44
C ALA A 203 -20.83 -1.61 -2.23
N GLY A 204 -20.45 -1.34 -0.98
CA GLY A 204 -19.20 -0.70 -0.59
C GLY A 204 -19.31 -0.01 0.76
N ILE A 205 -18.17 0.45 1.28
CA ILE A 205 -18.08 1.20 2.53
C ILE A 205 -17.26 2.47 2.32
N ASP A 206 -17.57 3.50 3.11
CA ASP A 206 -16.82 4.76 3.13
C ASP A 206 -16.33 5.00 4.57
N ILE A 207 -15.01 4.94 4.76
CA ILE A 207 -14.37 4.94 6.06
C ILE A 207 -13.84 6.35 6.36
N ILE A 208 -14.34 7.01 7.39
CA ILE A 208 -13.99 8.39 7.77
C ILE A 208 -12.96 8.37 8.91
N GLY A 209 -11.92 9.20 8.77
CA GLY A 209 -10.84 9.39 9.75
C GLY A 209 -11.28 10.03 11.07
N ASP A 210 -10.30 10.43 11.89
CA ASP A 210 -10.53 11.06 13.20
C ASP A 210 -11.21 12.43 13.02
N ILE A 211 -12.48 12.53 13.41
CA ILE A 211 -13.32 13.74 13.20
C ILE A 211 -13.08 14.77 14.30
N HIS A 212 -12.87 14.33 15.54
CA HIS A 212 -12.59 15.19 16.69
C HIS A 212 -13.60 16.35 16.84
N GLY A 213 -14.90 16.11 16.65
CA GLY A 213 -15.92 17.16 16.78
C GLY A 213 -15.92 18.23 15.67
N CYS A 214 -15.15 18.06 14.59
CA CYS A 214 -15.25 18.86 13.35
C CYS A 214 -16.48 18.42 12.54
N TYR A 215 -17.67 18.69 13.09
CA TYR A 215 -18.95 18.18 12.59
C TYR A 215 -19.31 18.72 11.20
N ARG A 216 -18.99 19.99 10.90
CA ARG A 216 -19.27 20.59 9.59
C ARG A 216 -18.43 19.95 8.48
N GLU A 217 -17.14 19.78 8.70
CA GLU A 217 -16.27 19.08 7.77
C GLU A 217 -16.72 17.62 7.57
N MET A 218 -17.20 16.97 8.63
CA MET A 218 -17.78 15.63 8.53
C MET A 218 -18.99 15.59 7.60
N LEU A 219 -19.93 16.52 7.72
CA LEU A 219 -21.07 16.61 6.81
C LEU A 219 -20.64 16.89 5.37
N GLU A 220 -19.70 17.81 5.16
CA GLU A 220 -19.17 18.11 3.82
C GLU A 220 -18.50 16.90 3.17
N VAL A 221 -17.74 16.10 3.93
CA VAL A 221 -17.14 14.85 3.42
C VAL A 221 -18.24 13.85 3.05
N ILE A 222 -19.26 13.69 3.91
CA ILE A 222 -20.39 12.78 3.67
C ILE A 222 -21.18 13.19 2.41
N GLU A 223 -21.41 14.48 2.20
CA GLU A 223 -22.04 15.02 0.99
C GLU A 223 -21.18 14.81 -0.25
N ARG A 224 -19.85 15.03 -0.18
CA ARG A 224 -18.92 14.73 -1.28
C ARG A 224 -18.86 13.24 -1.61
N LEU A 225 -19.07 12.39 -0.62
CA LEU A 225 -19.22 10.95 -0.82
C LEU A 225 -20.58 10.59 -1.47
N GLY A 226 -21.50 11.53 -1.65
CA GLY A 226 -22.78 11.31 -2.34
C GLY A 226 -23.91 10.78 -1.45
N TYR A 227 -23.78 10.90 -0.13
CA TYR A 227 -24.89 10.58 0.79
C TYR A 227 -25.91 11.72 0.78
N MET A 228 -27.20 11.36 0.89
CA MET A 228 -28.31 12.31 0.92
C MET A 228 -29.07 12.17 2.24
N GLU A 229 -29.41 13.31 2.83
CA GLU A 229 -30.22 13.38 4.05
C GLU A 229 -31.70 13.11 3.73
N ASP A 230 -32.34 12.27 4.54
CA ASP A 230 -33.78 12.01 4.49
C ASP A 230 -34.59 12.93 5.42
N THR A 231 -35.91 12.76 5.43
CA THR A 231 -36.82 13.56 6.27
C THR A 231 -36.64 13.35 7.78
N GLU A 232 -35.99 12.25 8.18
CA GLU A 232 -35.70 11.94 9.58
C GLU A 232 -34.31 12.44 9.98
N GLY A 233 -33.52 12.99 9.05
CA GLY A 233 -32.15 13.45 9.25
C GLY A 233 -31.13 12.30 9.28
N LEU A 234 -31.40 11.20 8.57
CA LEU A 234 -30.47 10.11 8.33
C LEU A 234 -29.86 10.25 6.92
N TYR A 235 -28.57 9.97 6.81
CA TYR A 235 -27.84 10.05 5.55
C TYR A 235 -27.77 8.68 4.88
N HIS A 236 -28.23 8.61 3.63
CA HIS A 236 -28.28 7.38 2.83
C HIS A 236 -27.49 7.55 1.54
N HIS A 237 -26.70 6.54 1.19
CA HIS A 237 -26.08 6.49 -0.14
C HIS A 237 -27.04 5.83 -1.14
N PRO A 238 -27.28 6.41 -2.34
CA PRO A 238 -28.18 5.84 -3.35
C PRO A 238 -27.88 4.38 -3.72
N GLU A 239 -26.60 4.01 -3.69
CA GLU A 239 -26.13 2.66 -4.00
C GLU A 239 -26.16 1.69 -2.80
N GLY A 240 -26.60 2.15 -1.62
CA GLY A 240 -26.66 1.33 -0.40
C GLY A 240 -25.32 1.11 0.31
N ARG A 241 -24.38 2.05 0.14
CA ARG A 241 -23.10 2.09 0.88
C ARG A 241 -23.32 2.45 2.35
N ARG A 242 -22.37 2.09 3.21
CA ARG A 242 -22.41 2.36 4.66
C ARG A 242 -21.20 3.17 5.11
N LEU A 243 -21.44 4.07 6.07
CA LEU A 243 -20.40 4.85 6.72
C LEU A 243 -19.68 4.02 7.78
N VAL A 244 -18.37 4.22 7.92
CA VAL A 244 -17.57 3.60 8.98
C VAL A 244 -16.66 4.66 9.59
N SER A 245 -16.70 4.85 10.91
CA SER A 245 -15.73 5.71 11.60
C SER A 245 -14.57 4.88 12.14
N VAL A 246 -13.34 5.40 12.01
CA VAL A 246 -12.15 4.86 12.70
C VAL A 246 -12.10 5.22 14.20
N GLY A 247 -13.15 5.82 14.75
CA GLY A 247 -13.20 6.30 16.12
C GLY A 247 -12.92 7.79 16.25
N ASP A 248 -12.71 8.26 17.48
CA ASP A 248 -12.37 9.66 17.81
C ASP A 248 -13.30 10.68 17.13
N VAL A 249 -14.59 10.40 17.13
CA VAL A 249 -15.62 11.26 16.54
C VAL A 249 -15.81 12.58 17.32
N MET A 250 -15.29 12.65 18.55
CA MET A 250 -15.50 13.73 19.52
C MET A 250 -14.17 14.20 20.12
N SER A 251 -14.28 15.20 21.01
CA SER A 251 -13.16 15.84 21.71
C SER A 251 -12.32 16.73 20.80
N ARG A 252 -11.73 17.81 21.35
CA ARG A 252 -10.91 18.85 20.69
C ARG A 252 -11.66 19.86 19.84
N GLY A 253 -12.51 19.44 18.91
CA GLY A 253 -13.23 20.33 18.00
C GLY A 253 -14.43 21.04 18.64
N PRO A 254 -15.18 21.81 17.85
CA PRO A 254 -16.22 22.72 18.34
C PRO A 254 -17.59 22.06 18.59
N GLU A 255 -17.90 20.93 17.95
CA GLU A 255 -19.25 20.35 17.92
C GLU A 255 -19.23 18.84 18.25
N SER A 256 -18.65 18.49 19.41
CA SER A 256 -18.40 17.10 19.81
C SER A 256 -19.67 16.28 20.05
N LEU A 257 -20.68 16.88 20.67
CA LEU A 257 -21.94 16.24 21.02
C LEU A 257 -22.78 15.95 19.77
N LEU A 258 -22.80 16.88 18.81
CA LEU A 258 -23.48 16.68 17.53
C LEU A 258 -22.84 15.53 16.74
N ALA A 259 -21.51 15.49 16.68
CA ALA A 259 -20.79 14.42 16.00
C ALA A 259 -21.10 13.03 16.59
N VAL A 260 -21.03 12.85 17.92
CA VAL A 260 -21.34 11.54 18.51
C VAL A 260 -22.82 11.17 18.39
N GLN A 261 -23.74 12.15 18.50
CA GLN A 261 -25.18 11.91 18.29
C GLN A 261 -25.48 11.46 16.87
N PHE A 262 -24.82 12.04 15.87
CA PHE A 262 -24.89 11.60 14.48
C PHE A 262 -24.52 10.13 14.36
N TRP A 263 -23.33 9.74 14.82
CA TRP A 263 -22.86 8.36 14.67
C TRP A 263 -23.75 7.37 15.41
N LYS A 264 -24.17 7.67 16.65
CA LYS A 264 -25.10 6.82 17.39
C LYS A 264 -26.39 6.60 16.60
N LYS A 265 -27.01 7.68 16.12
CA LYS A 265 -28.27 7.63 15.37
C LYS A 265 -28.15 6.76 14.10
N HIS A 266 -27.06 6.89 13.36
CA HIS A 266 -26.84 6.13 12.13
C HIS A 266 -26.47 4.66 12.38
N VAL A 267 -25.74 4.38 13.48
CA VAL A 267 -25.46 2.99 13.90
C VAL A 267 -26.74 2.29 14.36
N ASP A 268 -27.59 2.96 15.15
CA ASP A 268 -28.87 2.42 15.60
C ASP A 268 -29.81 2.13 14.41
N ALA A 269 -29.76 2.95 13.35
CA ALA A 269 -30.49 2.74 12.11
C ALA A 269 -29.87 1.67 11.18
N GLY A 270 -28.69 1.13 11.50
CA GLY A 270 -27.99 0.14 10.67
C GLY A 270 -27.35 0.71 9.39
N LEU A 271 -27.16 2.03 9.33
CA LEU A 271 -26.58 2.75 8.18
C LEU A 271 -25.07 3.03 8.35
N ALA A 272 -24.57 2.92 9.58
CA ALA A 272 -23.18 3.19 9.90
C ALA A 272 -22.59 2.17 10.89
N TYR A 273 -21.26 2.16 10.96
CA TYR A 273 -20.49 1.45 11.98
C TYR A 273 -19.48 2.40 12.63
N MET A 274 -19.17 2.17 13.90
CA MET A 274 -18.14 2.91 14.62
C MET A 274 -17.32 1.94 15.45
N ILE A 275 -16.01 2.17 15.50
CA ILE A 275 -15.09 1.43 16.37
C ILE A 275 -14.72 2.24 17.61
N ASP A 276 -14.14 1.53 18.57
CA ASP A 276 -13.60 2.10 19.79
C ASP A 276 -12.34 2.94 19.54
N SER A 277 -12.11 3.92 20.40
CA SER A 277 -10.99 4.87 20.31
C SER A 277 -10.53 5.34 21.69
N ASN A 278 -9.37 5.98 21.78
CA ASN A 278 -8.85 6.44 23.07
C ASN A 278 -9.71 7.56 23.70
N HIS A 279 -10.18 8.54 22.92
CA HIS A 279 -11.05 9.59 23.44
C HIS A 279 -12.46 9.04 23.73
N GLY A 280 -13.03 8.24 22.81
CA GLY A 280 -14.33 7.59 23.01
C GLY A 280 -14.39 6.73 24.27
N TRP A 281 -13.37 5.90 24.51
CA TRP A 281 -13.25 5.10 25.74
C TRP A 281 -13.17 5.97 27.01
N LYS A 282 -12.41 7.07 26.97
CA LYS A 282 -12.26 7.96 28.13
C LYS A 282 -13.57 8.69 28.45
N ILE A 283 -14.27 9.19 27.44
CA ILE A 283 -15.58 9.84 27.60
C ILE A 283 -16.63 8.82 28.07
N GLY A 284 -16.66 7.60 27.53
CA GLY A 284 -17.54 6.53 28.02
C GLY A 284 -17.36 6.27 29.53
N ARG A 285 -16.10 6.23 30.01
CA ARG A 285 -15.80 6.09 31.45
C ARG A 285 -16.19 7.31 32.28
N TYR A 286 -16.06 8.52 31.74
CA TYR A 286 -16.53 9.75 32.37
C TYR A 286 -18.06 9.69 32.57
N LEU A 287 -18.80 9.29 31.53
CA LEU A 287 -20.26 9.14 31.58
C LEU A 287 -20.70 7.98 32.51
N ASP A 288 -19.86 6.96 32.68
CA ASP A 288 -20.03 5.88 33.68
C ASP A 288 -19.77 6.35 35.13
N GLY A 289 -19.46 7.63 35.35
CA GLY A 289 -19.21 8.21 36.67
C GLY A 289 -17.83 7.90 37.26
N ARG A 290 -16.90 7.36 36.45
CA ARG A 290 -15.53 7.09 36.90
C ARG A 290 -14.74 8.38 36.99
N LYS A 291 -13.84 8.47 37.97
CA LYS A 291 -12.87 9.57 38.05
C LYS A 291 -11.85 9.43 36.92
N VAL A 292 -11.92 10.32 35.94
CA VAL A 292 -10.97 10.42 34.81
C VAL A 292 -10.47 11.85 34.70
N THR A 293 -9.22 12.02 34.26
CA THR A 293 -8.68 13.33 33.92
C THR A 293 -9.09 13.66 32.49
N LEU A 294 -10.00 14.62 32.32
CA LEU A 294 -10.33 15.17 31.01
C LEU A 294 -9.18 16.07 30.58
N ASN A 295 -8.62 15.80 29.41
CA ASN A 295 -7.52 16.55 28.82
C ASN A 295 -7.55 16.44 27.30
N HIS A 296 -6.73 17.22 26.61
CA HIS A 296 -6.60 17.18 25.15
C HIS A 296 -7.95 17.32 24.44
N GLY A 297 -8.82 18.20 24.95
CA GLY A 297 -10.09 18.57 24.32
C GLY A 297 -11.31 17.77 24.79
N ASP A 298 -11.14 16.83 25.72
CA ASP A 298 -12.25 16.11 26.37
C ASP A 298 -13.10 17.05 27.26
N GLU A 299 -12.49 18.14 27.73
CA GLU A 299 -13.14 19.17 28.55
C GLU A 299 -14.29 19.84 27.79
N ARG A 300 -14.13 20.05 26.48
CA ARG A 300 -15.16 20.65 25.61
C ARG A 300 -16.42 19.80 25.54
N PHE A 301 -16.27 18.48 25.43
CA PHE A 301 -17.43 17.57 25.46
C PHE A 301 -18.19 17.67 26.79
N ALA A 302 -17.48 17.75 27.92
CA ALA A 302 -18.12 17.92 29.22
C ALA A 302 -18.87 19.26 29.32
N GLU A 303 -18.31 20.34 28.78
CA GLU A 303 -18.96 21.65 28.69
C GLU A 303 -20.23 21.61 27.82
N GLU A 304 -20.17 20.98 26.64
CA GLU A 304 -21.33 20.79 25.75
C GLU A 304 -22.45 19.99 26.44
N MET A 305 -22.10 18.97 27.22
CA MET A 305 -23.09 18.22 28.02
C MET A 305 -23.76 19.07 29.10
N VAL A 306 -23.03 19.99 29.74
CA VAL A 306 -23.59 20.94 30.70
C VAL A 306 -24.54 21.92 29.99
N GLN A 307 -24.15 22.43 28.82
CA GLN A 307 -25.00 23.30 28.01
C GLN A 307 -26.27 22.58 27.55
N TYR A 308 -26.15 21.30 27.14
CA TYR A 308 -27.30 20.47 26.78
C TYR A 308 -28.25 20.29 27.96
N GLU A 309 -27.73 20.02 29.17
CA GLU A 309 -28.55 19.90 30.38
C GLU A 309 -29.30 21.19 30.72
N GLN A 310 -28.66 22.35 30.53
CA GLN A 310 -29.31 23.65 30.71
C GLN A 310 -30.43 23.90 29.70
N LYS A 311 -30.28 23.43 28.45
CA LYS A 311 -31.24 23.65 27.37
C LYS A 311 -32.39 22.64 27.34
N ALA A 312 -32.09 21.36 27.50
CA ALA A 312 -33.04 20.25 27.35
C ALA A 312 -33.59 19.73 28.69
N GLY A 313 -33.01 20.18 29.81
CA GLY A 313 -33.38 19.74 31.14
C GLY A 313 -32.67 18.45 31.58
N LYS A 314 -32.65 18.24 32.90
CA LYS A 314 -31.88 17.18 33.56
C LYS A 314 -32.25 15.76 33.12
N VAL A 315 -33.54 15.47 32.95
CA VAL A 315 -34.02 14.13 32.57
C VAL A 315 -33.53 13.74 31.17
N ALA A 316 -33.64 14.64 30.19
CA ALA A 316 -33.16 14.40 28.84
C ALA A 316 -31.63 14.24 28.80
N ALA A 317 -30.91 15.04 29.59
CA ALA A 317 -29.46 14.92 29.72
C ALA A 317 -29.03 13.58 30.34
N GLU A 318 -29.70 13.10 31.39
CA GLU A 318 -29.41 11.80 32.01
C GLU A 318 -29.68 10.64 31.04
N GLN A 319 -30.76 10.71 30.25
CA GLN A 319 -31.05 9.74 29.20
C GLN A 319 -29.93 9.72 28.15
N LEU A 320 -29.56 10.88 27.62
CA LEU A 320 -28.48 10.99 26.63
C LEU A 320 -27.13 10.50 27.18
N ARG A 321 -26.81 10.81 28.46
CA ARG A 321 -25.60 10.30 29.13
C ARG A 321 -25.59 8.77 29.15
N GLY A 322 -26.69 8.13 29.54
CA GLY A 322 -26.79 6.67 29.60
C GLY A 322 -26.65 6.03 28.21
N GLU A 323 -27.34 6.61 27.23
CA GLU A 323 -27.27 6.20 25.84
C GLU A 323 -25.87 6.30 25.24
N LEU A 324 -25.18 7.43 25.40
CA LEU A 324 -23.82 7.63 24.90
C LEU A 324 -22.80 6.79 25.67
N ARG A 325 -22.98 6.61 26.98
CA ARG A 325 -22.15 5.70 27.79
C ARG A 325 -22.20 4.29 27.22
N ASP A 326 -23.39 3.75 27.00
CA ASP A 326 -23.55 2.38 26.53
C ASP A 326 -23.02 2.21 25.12
N PHE A 327 -23.26 3.19 24.24
CA PHE A 327 -22.71 3.23 22.88
C PHE A 327 -21.18 3.19 22.86
N LEU A 328 -20.52 4.03 23.67
CA LEU A 328 -19.06 4.13 23.69
C LEU A 328 -18.37 2.94 24.38
N LEU A 329 -18.92 2.45 25.49
CA LEU A 329 -18.32 1.33 26.23
C LEU A 329 -18.44 -0.02 25.51
N HIS A 330 -19.39 -0.15 24.58
CA HIS A 330 -19.61 -1.38 23.79
C HIS A 330 -19.08 -1.29 22.35
N ALA A 331 -18.43 -0.19 21.98
CA ALA A 331 -17.81 -0.08 20.66
C ALA A 331 -16.77 -1.20 20.43
N PRO A 332 -16.76 -1.87 19.26
CA PRO A 332 -15.82 -2.94 18.96
C PRO A 332 -14.38 -2.40 18.79
N SER A 333 -13.36 -3.22 19.10
CA SER A 333 -11.96 -2.76 19.00
C SER A 333 -11.52 -2.51 17.56
N HIS A 334 -12.08 -3.29 16.64
CA HIS A 334 -11.89 -3.19 15.21
C HIS A 334 -13.08 -3.86 14.51
N LEU A 335 -13.25 -3.55 13.22
CA LEU A 335 -14.25 -4.17 12.37
C LEU A 335 -13.58 -4.81 11.17
N ILE A 336 -14.20 -5.87 10.65
CA ILE A 336 -13.74 -6.62 9.49
C ILE A 336 -14.86 -6.59 8.46
N PHE A 337 -14.49 -6.19 7.26
CA PHE A 337 -15.38 -6.05 6.13
C PHE A 337 -14.97 -7.02 5.04
N GLY A 338 -15.94 -7.76 4.52
CA GLY A 338 -15.70 -8.82 3.56
C GLY A 338 -16.82 -9.02 2.56
N ARG A 339 -16.56 -9.90 1.59
CA ARG A 339 -17.53 -10.34 0.57
C ARG A 339 -17.27 -11.82 0.30
N ASN A 340 -18.33 -12.62 0.12
CA ASN A 340 -18.24 -14.07 -0.12
C ASN A 340 -17.44 -14.84 0.96
N GLY A 341 -17.50 -14.37 2.21
CA GLY A 341 -16.77 -14.98 3.34
C GLY A 341 -15.26 -14.73 3.36
N LEU A 342 -14.73 -13.94 2.42
CA LEU A 342 -13.34 -13.48 2.44
C LEU A 342 -13.24 -12.13 3.15
N ARG A 343 -12.18 -11.94 3.92
CA ARG A 343 -11.86 -10.66 4.56
C ARG A 343 -11.14 -9.78 3.53
N HIS A 344 -11.56 -8.52 3.45
CA HIS A 344 -11.00 -7.56 2.49
C HIS A 344 -10.42 -6.34 3.20
N VAL A 345 -11.16 -5.79 4.17
CA VAL A 345 -10.77 -4.57 4.89
C VAL A 345 -10.90 -4.80 6.40
N VAL A 346 -9.94 -4.28 7.16
CA VAL A 346 -9.97 -4.19 8.62
C VAL A 346 -9.90 -2.72 9.00
N VAL A 347 -10.79 -2.27 9.88
CA VAL A 347 -10.83 -0.89 10.36
C VAL A 347 -10.47 -0.88 11.84
N THR A 348 -9.42 -0.16 12.22
CA THR A 348 -8.92 -0.01 13.60
C THR A 348 -8.56 1.45 13.86
N HIS A 349 -8.51 1.89 15.12
CA HIS A 349 -8.24 3.30 15.43
C HIS A 349 -6.75 3.63 15.28
N ALA A 350 -5.89 3.10 16.15
CA ALA A 350 -4.45 3.37 16.12
C ALA A 350 -3.61 2.27 15.45
N GLY A 351 -4.10 1.02 15.46
CA GLY A 351 -3.39 -0.10 14.85
C GLY A 351 -3.86 -1.48 15.30
N ILE A 352 -3.41 -2.52 14.62
CA ILE A 352 -3.75 -3.91 14.97
C ILE A 352 -2.68 -4.89 14.47
N LYS A 353 -2.40 -5.96 15.23
CA LYS A 353 -1.53 -7.05 14.79
C LYS A 353 -2.34 -8.12 14.04
N ASP A 354 -1.75 -8.74 13.04
CA ASP A 354 -2.44 -9.73 12.19
C ASP A 354 -3.10 -10.86 13.00
N HIS A 355 -2.43 -11.34 14.04
CA HIS A 355 -2.96 -12.41 14.91
C HIS A 355 -4.05 -11.96 15.91
N PHE A 356 -4.33 -10.65 16.00
CA PHE A 356 -5.45 -10.06 16.75
C PHE A 356 -6.70 -9.88 15.89
N ILE A 357 -6.58 -9.88 14.56
CA ILE A 357 -7.71 -9.69 13.64
C ILE A 357 -8.75 -10.80 13.86
N GLY A 358 -9.98 -10.40 14.18
CA GLY A 358 -11.13 -11.27 14.42
C GLY A 358 -11.29 -11.73 15.87
N LYS A 359 -10.51 -11.15 16.81
CA LYS A 359 -10.54 -11.48 18.24
C LYS A 359 -10.85 -10.24 19.08
N GLN A 360 -11.50 -10.42 20.22
CA GLN A 360 -11.86 -9.31 21.11
C GLN A 360 -11.36 -9.62 22.53
N SER A 361 -10.55 -8.72 23.11
CA SER A 361 -10.14 -8.76 24.51
C SER A 361 -9.67 -7.37 24.97
N ALA A 362 -9.60 -7.13 26.27
CA ALA A 362 -9.12 -5.85 26.80
C ALA A 362 -7.75 -5.43 26.25
N ARG A 363 -6.81 -6.39 26.11
CA ARG A 363 -5.48 -6.16 25.54
C ARG A 363 -5.55 -5.73 24.07
N ILE A 364 -6.45 -6.33 23.29
CA ILE A 364 -6.64 -5.97 21.88
C ILE A 364 -7.26 -4.58 21.77
N SER A 365 -8.29 -4.28 22.56
CA SER A 365 -8.88 -2.94 22.63
C SER A 365 -7.84 -1.89 22.99
N ASP A 366 -7.01 -2.12 24.01
CA ASP A 366 -5.95 -1.18 24.38
C ASP A 366 -4.93 -0.99 23.25
N TYR A 367 -4.52 -2.06 22.57
CA TYR A 367 -3.64 -1.94 21.40
C TYR A 367 -4.28 -1.13 20.27
N CYS A 368 -5.57 -1.36 19.99
CA CYS A 368 -6.30 -0.63 18.95
C CYS A 368 -6.51 0.85 19.32
N ARG A 369 -6.60 1.20 20.61
CA ARG A 369 -6.75 2.60 21.07
C ARG A 369 -5.45 3.40 21.03
N TYR A 370 -4.30 2.78 21.30
CA TYR A 370 -3.05 3.49 21.59
C TYR A 370 -1.89 3.12 20.65
N GLY A 371 -1.99 2.03 19.91
CA GLY A 371 -0.94 1.52 19.03
C GLY A 371 0.19 0.79 19.78
N ASP A 372 1.30 0.54 19.07
CA ASP A 372 2.49 -0.12 19.62
C ASP A 372 3.49 0.92 20.16
N THR A 373 3.85 0.82 21.44
CA THR A 373 4.72 1.79 22.11
C THR A 373 5.98 1.13 22.66
N GLU A 374 7.16 1.67 22.37
CA GLU A 374 8.48 1.26 22.88
C GLU A 374 8.97 2.20 23.99
N GLY A 375 8.39 2.08 25.17
CA GLY A 375 8.79 2.94 26.30
C GLY A 375 8.40 4.41 26.10
N GLN A 376 9.19 5.32 26.67
CA GLN A 376 8.95 6.76 26.65
C GLN A 376 10.20 7.50 26.16
N ASP A 377 10.01 8.62 25.46
CA ASP A 377 11.07 9.54 25.07
C ASP A 377 11.58 10.37 26.27
N ALA A 378 12.53 11.28 26.01
CA ALA A 378 13.11 12.15 27.03
C ALA A 378 12.08 13.08 27.71
N ASP A 379 10.94 13.31 27.07
CA ASP A 379 9.83 14.13 27.56
C ASP A 379 8.73 13.28 28.23
N GLY A 380 8.94 11.97 28.37
CA GLY A 380 7.98 11.03 28.96
C GLY A 380 6.84 10.62 28.02
N LYS A 381 6.88 10.98 26.73
CA LYS A 381 5.85 10.61 25.75
C LYS A 381 6.13 9.22 25.16
N PRO A 382 5.11 8.40 24.88
CA PRO A 382 5.33 7.05 24.34
C PRO A 382 6.00 7.10 22.95
N ILE A 383 7.09 6.34 22.77
CA ILE A 383 7.71 6.18 21.45
C ILE A 383 6.87 5.21 20.63
N ARG A 384 6.20 5.67 19.58
CA ARG A 384 5.35 4.82 18.73
C ARG A 384 6.21 4.01 17.75
N LYS A 385 5.92 2.72 17.59
CA LYS A 385 6.49 1.88 16.51
C LYS A 385 5.62 1.94 15.27
N ASP A 386 6.26 1.80 14.13
CA ASP A 386 5.60 1.59 12.83
C ASP A 386 5.10 0.14 12.72
N TRP A 387 4.08 -0.24 13.52
CA TRP A 387 3.53 -1.60 13.59
C TRP A 387 3.10 -2.14 12.21
N PHE A 388 2.71 -1.24 11.31
CA PHE A 388 2.29 -1.55 9.95
C PHE A 388 3.42 -2.11 9.06
N VAL A 389 4.69 -1.97 9.47
CA VAL A 389 5.83 -2.58 8.76
C VAL A 389 5.78 -4.10 8.87
N ASP A 390 5.26 -4.63 9.98
CA ASP A 390 5.17 -6.07 10.26
C ASP A 390 3.83 -6.69 9.78
N HIS A 391 3.02 -5.95 9.02
CA HIS A 391 1.77 -6.46 8.45
C HIS A 391 2.06 -7.35 7.25
N GLU A 392 1.61 -8.60 7.31
CA GLU A 392 1.88 -9.61 6.28
C GLU A 392 0.59 -10.19 5.65
N SER A 393 -0.57 -9.91 6.26
CA SER A 393 -1.84 -10.41 5.77
C SER A 393 -2.30 -9.72 4.46
N GLY A 394 -3.29 -10.29 3.79
CA GLY A 394 -3.75 -9.83 2.47
C GLY A 394 -4.85 -8.76 2.55
N GLU A 395 -5.36 -8.49 3.75
CA GLU A 395 -6.41 -7.54 4.02
C GLU A 395 -5.85 -6.11 4.06
N ILE A 396 -6.64 -5.12 3.61
CA ILE A 396 -6.28 -3.72 3.78
C ILE A 396 -6.64 -3.29 5.21
N VAL A 397 -5.71 -2.69 5.94
CA VAL A 397 -5.98 -2.15 7.29
C VAL A 397 -6.11 -0.64 7.22
N VAL A 398 -7.29 -0.09 7.49
CA VAL A 398 -7.54 1.36 7.50
C VAL A 398 -7.53 1.88 8.95
N TRP A 399 -6.79 2.95 9.22
CA TRP A 399 -6.53 3.45 10.57
C TRP A 399 -6.31 4.97 10.66
N GLY A 400 -6.38 5.51 11.88
CA GLY A 400 -6.24 6.93 12.25
C GLY A 400 -5.22 7.17 13.40
N HIS A 401 -5.50 8.07 14.36
CA HIS A 401 -4.71 8.35 15.58
C HIS A 401 -3.28 8.94 15.42
N ASP A 402 -2.72 8.90 14.21
CA ASP A 402 -1.39 9.42 13.87
C ASP A 402 -1.55 10.47 12.76
N PRO A 403 -1.75 11.77 13.13
CA PRO A 403 -2.02 12.80 12.15
C PRO A 403 -0.84 13.01 11.19
N ARG A 404 -1.13 12.94 9.89
CA ARG A 404 -0.16 13.17 8.80
C ARG A 404 -0.72 14.17 7.79
N PRO A 405 0.10 15.01 7.13
CA PRO A 405 -0.44 15.98 6.17
C PRO A 405 -1.20 15.34 5.00
N GLN A 406 -0.86 14.10 4.63
CA GLN A 406 -1.46 13.37 3.52
C GLN A 406 -1.72 11.91 3.92
N PRO A 407 -2.72 11.24 3.30
CA PRO A 407 -2.95 9.81 3.49
C PRO A 407 -1.72 8.99 3.11
N THR A 408 -1.45 7.92 3.84
CA THR A 408 -0.31 7.03 3.56
C THR A 408 -0.76 5.58 3.40
N LEU A 409 -0.31 4.92 2.33
CA LEU A 409 -0.47 3.48 2.09
C LEU A 409 0.89 2.78 2.22
N VAL A 410 1.06 1.94 3.26
CA VAL A 410 2.28 1.17 3.51
C VAL A 410 1.91 -0.27 3.87
N ASN A 411 2.43 -1.26 3.12
CA ASN A 411 2.13 -2.68 3.35
C ASN A 411 0.63 -2.96 3.52
N GLN A 412 -0.21 -2.48 2.59
CA GLN A 412 -1.68 -2.61 2.66
C GLN A 412 -2.34 -1.96 3.89
N THR A 413 -1.62 -1.13 4.64
CA THR A 413 -2.21 -0.31 5.71
C THR A 413 -2.40 1.13 5.22
N VAL A 414 -3.58 1.71 5.45
CA VAL A 414 -3.98 3.04 5.00
C VAL A 414 -4.23 3.92 6.22
N ASN A 415 -3.42 4.95 6.42
CA ASN A 415 -3.68 6.00 7.41
C ASN A 415 -4.55 7.10 6.77
N ILE A 416 -5.67 7.43 7.42
CA ILE A 416 -6.60 8.51 7.02
C ILE A 416 -6.80 9.57 8.11
N ASP A 417 -5.85 9.70 9.05
CA ASP A 417 -5.84 10.81 10.00
C ASP A 417 -5.00 11.95 9.44
N GLN A 418 -5.68 12.94 8.86
CA GLN A 418 -5.04 14.14 8.33
C GLN A 418 -5.15 15.35 9.28
N GLY A 419 -5.49 15.10 10.55
CA GLY A 419 -5.45 16.13 11.59
C GLY A 419 -6.39 17.30 11.35
N VAL A 420 -7.64 17.06 10.91
CA VAL A 420 -8.65 18.11 10.65
C VAL A 420 -8.71 19.14 11.78
N VAL A 421 -8.72 18.70 13.04
CA VAL A 421 -8.82 19.59 14.20
C VAL A 421 -7.61 20.52 14.40
N PHE A 422 -6.48 20.18 13.78
CA PHE A 422 -5.24 20.97 13.79
C PHE A 422 -5.11 21.89 12.57
N GLY A 423 -6.17 22.03 11.76
CA GLY A 423 -6.14 22.80 10.52
C GLY A 423 -5.70 22.00 9.29
N GLY A 424 -5.69 20.67 9.39
CA GLY A 424 -5.38 19.77 8.26
C GLY A 424 -6.61 19.45 7.41
N MET A 425 -6.82 18.17 7.11
CA MET A 425 -7.96 17.69 6.32
C MET A 425 -8.74 16.63 7.10
N LEU A 426 -10.06 16.54 6.87
CA LEU A 426 -10.82 15.34 7.18
C LEU A 426 -10.86 14.47 5.92
N THR A 427 -10.43 13.22 6.04
CA THR A 427 -10.32 12.29 4.92
C THR A 427 -11.20 11.07 5.12
N ALA A 428 -11.83 10.64 4.03
CA ALA A 428 -12.48 9.35 3.91
C ALA A 428 -11.76 8.45 2.90
N TYR A 429 -11.73 7.15 3.17
CA TYR A 429 -11.28 6.10 2.25
C TYR A 429 -12.46 5.27 1.76
N ARG A 430 -12.65 5.25 0.45
CA ARG A 430 -13.74 4.58 -0.24
C ARG A 430 -13.29 3.19 -0.72
N TYR A 431 -14.04 2.15 -0.38
CA TYR A 431 -13.73 0.77 -0.78
C TYR A 431 -14.98 0.08 -1.37
N PRO A 432 -14.88 -0.65 -2.52
CA PRO A 432 -13.69 -1.24 -3.16
C PRO A 432 -12.88 -0.34 -4.11
N GLU A 433 -13.29 0.90 -4.33
CA GLU A 433 -12.70 1.81 -5.32
C GLU A 433 -11.26 2.22 -4.99
N LYS A 434 -10.91 2.20 -3.69
CA LYS A 434 -9.60 2.61 -3.14
C LYS A 434 -9.31 4.10 -3.36
N GLU A 435 -10.33 4.94 -3.25
CA GLU A 435 -10.25 6.38 -3.46
C GLU A 435 -10.22 7.14 -2.13
N PHE A 436 -9.55 8.29 -2.13
CA PHE A 436 -9.54 9.23 -1.00
C PHE A 436 -10.45 10.41 -1.31
N VAL A 437 -11.32 10.77 -0.37
CA VAL A 437 -12.15 11.97 -0.45
C VAL A 437 -11.87 12.82 0.78
N SER A 438 -11.37 14.04 0.57
CA SER A 438 -10.97 14.92 1.68
C SER A 438 -11.62 16.29 1.61
N VAL A 439 -11.81 16.91 2.77
CA VAL A 439 -12.27 18.29 2.95
C VAL A 439 -11.28 19.03 3.87
N PRO A 440 -10.82 20.24 3.50
CA PRO A 440 -9.96 21.04 4.37
C PRO A 440 -10.71 21.51 5.61
N ALA A 441 -10.01 21.53 6.74
CA ALA A 441 -10.52 22.14 7.95
C ALA A 441 -10.85 23.61 7.70
N HIS A 442 -11.97 24.10 8.25
CA HIS A 442 -12.35 25.50 8.11
C HIS A 442 -11.40 26.42 8.90
N GLU A 443 -10.87 25.92 10.01
CA GLU A 443 -9.86 26.61 10.83
C GLU A 443 -9.04 25.61 11.67
N ASN A 444 -7.97 26.08 12.31
CA ASN A 444 -7.24 25.31 13.31
C ASN A 444 -7.93 25.40 14.68
N TYR A 445 -8.87 24.50 14.96
CA TYR A 445 -9.65 24.49 16.20
C TYR A 445 -8.83 24.24 17.47
N ALA A 446 -7.74 23.47 17.35
CA ALA A 446 -6.88 23.12 18.48
C ALA A 446 -5.97 24.28 18.90
N ASN A 447 -5.57 25.15 17.98
CA ASN A 447 -4.62 26.27 18.20
C ASN A 447 -3.34 25.85 18.96
N ASP A 448 -2.89 24.60 18.77
CA ASP A 448 -1.70 24.05 19.42
C ASP A 448 -0.43 24.45 18.63
N PRO A 449 0.47 25.27 19.22
CA PRO A 449 1.71 25.70 18.55
C PRO A 449 2.73 24.55 18.36
N ASP A 450 2.51 23.40 19.00
CA ASP A 450 3.32 22.20 18.88
C ASP A 450 2.46 20.99 18.45
N SER A 451 1.46 21.25 17.59
CA SER A 451 0.58 20.24 17.02
C SER A 451 1.35 19.15 16.26
N PRO A 452 0.77 17.95 16.09
CA PRO A 452 1.39 16.88 15.29
C PRO A 452 1.83 17.33 13.89
N LEU A 453 1.02 18.12 13.19
CA LEU A 453 1.34 18.64 11.85
C LEU A 453 2.52 19.62 11.88
N VAL A 454 2.62 20.48 12.90
CA VAL A 454 3.77 21.39 13.07
C VAL A 454 5.04 20.61 13.38
N ARG A 455 4.97 19.60 14.26
CA ARG A 455 6.12 18.71 14.52
C ARG A 455 6.55 17.96 13.27
N TRP A 456 5.60 17.53 12.46
CA TRP A 456 5.87 16.88 11.18
C TRP A 456 6.62 17.83 10.23
N GLN A 457 6.15 19.07 10.11
CA GLN A 457 6.81 20.10 9.30
C GLN A 457 8.26 20.37 9.76
N ARG A 458 8.53 20.40 11.08
CA ARG A 458 9.89 20.55 11.61
C ARG A 458 10.82 19.39 11.23
N LYS A 459 10.26 18.20 11.01
CA LYS A 459 11.00 16.99 10.60
C LYS A 459 11.08 16.81 9.09
N ARG A 460 10.62 17.77 8.29
CA ARG A 460 10.56 17.66 6.83
C ARG A 460 11.89 17.22 6.19
N PHE A 461 13.01 17.73 6.68
CA PHE A 461 14.36 17.42 6.20
C PHE A 461 15.07 16.32 7.01
N SER A 462 14.33 15.54 7.81
CA SER A 462 14.91 14.38 8.49
C SER A 462 15.23 13.28 7.46
N PRO A 463 16.33 12.54 7.65
CA PRO A 463 16.70 11.47 6.72
C PRO A 463 15.65 10.34 6.70
N PRO A 464 15.47 9.65 5.55
CA PRO A 464 14.50 8.55 5.42
C PRO A 464 14.79 7.38 6.37
N ASN A 465 13.74 6.69 6.85
CA ASN A 465 13.90 5.46 7.63
C ASN A 465 14.14 4.26 6.70
N LEU A 466 15.41 3.95 6.41
CA LEU A 466 15.80 2.88 5.48
C LEU A 466 15.23 1.50 5.82
N ARG A 467 14.91 1.22 7.09
CA ARG A 467 14.30 -0.05 7.50
C ARG A 467 12.94 -0.27 6.84
N LYS A 468 12.19 0.81 6.57
CA LYS A 468 10.88 0.76 5.88
C LYS A 468 11.01 0.38 4.40
N LEU A 469 12.17 0.64 3.79
CA LEU A 469 12.36 0.55 2.35
C LEU A 469 13.11 -0.71 1.94
N ILE A 470 14.06 -1.17 2.75
CA ILE A 470 15.04 -2.21 2.38
C ILE A 470 14.43 -3.59 2.09
N ALA A 471 13.26 -3.89 2.64
CA ALA A 471 12.54 -5.14 2.40
C ALA A 471 11.69 -5.11 1.10
N GLY A 472 11.64 -3.97 0.43
CA GLY A 472 10.66 -3.67 -0.60
C GLY A 472 9.48 -2.91 -0.01
N TYR A 473 8.87 -2.05 -0.82
CA TYR A 473 7.78 -1.17 -0.42
C TYR A 473 6.89 -0.81 -1.61
N SER A 474 5.81 -0.10 -1.34
CA SER A 474 4.86 0.39 -2.34
C SER A 474 4.78 1.90 -2.28
N VAL A 475 4.65 2.54 -3.44
CA VAL A 475 4.35 3.97 -3.57
C VAL A 475 2.97 4.10 -4.19
N LEU A 476 2.06 4.79 -3.52
CA LEU A 476 0.80 5.19 -4.11
C LEU A 476 1.03 6.45 -4.95
N THR A 477 0.61 6.39 -6.22
CA THR A 477 0.64 7.50 -7.18
C THR A 477 -0.76 7.83 -7.66
N GLU A 478 -1.08 9.11 -7.85
CA GLU A 478 -2.40 9.52 -8.37
C GLU A 478 -2.62 9.09 -9.84
N SER A 479 -1.54 9.06 -10.62
CA SER A 479 -1.60 8.80 -12.07
C SER A 479 -1.71 7.32 -12.43
N TYR A 480 -1.06 6.42 -11.69
CA TYR A 480 -0.96 4.98 -12.00
C TYR A 480 -1.51 4.06 -10.90
N GLY A 481 -1.73 4.58 -9.69
CA GLY A 481 -2.07 3.79 -8.51
C GLY A 481 -0.83 3.26 -7.79
N GLU A 482 -0.93 2.06 -7.23
CA GLU A 482 0.15 1.47 -6.42
C GLU A 482 1.29 0.90 -7.29
N VAL A 483 2.51 1.39 -7.07
CA VAL A 483 3.75 0.86 -7.67
C VAL A 483 4.55 0.15 -6.60
N ARG A 484 4.68 -1.18 -6.72
CA ARG A 484 5.44 -2.01 -5.79
C ARG A 484 6.84 -2.29 -6.30
N VAL A 485 7.84 -2.10 -5.45
CA VAL A 485 9.26 -2.39 -5.73
C VAL A 485 9.80 -3.48 -4.81
N GLN A 486 10.69 -4.31 -5.34
CA GLN A 486 11.27 -5.45 -4.64
C GLN A 486 12.51 -5.02 -3.84
N GLY A 487 12.71 -5.63 -2.66
CA GLY A 487 13.79 -5.25 -1.75
C GLY A 487 15.20 -5.34 -2.35
N GLU A 488 15.49 -6.32 -3.21
CA GLU A 488 16.81 -6.44 -3.86
C GLU A 488 17.13 -5.24 -4.76
N SER A 489 16.17 -4.81 -5.60
CA SER A 489 16.33 -3.62 -6.45
C SER A 489 16.48 -2.34 -5.63
N VAL A 490 15.74 -2.24 -4.52
CA VAL A 490 15.82 -1.09 -3.60
C VAL A 490 17.20 -0.97 -2.97
N LYS A 491 17.84 -2.08 -2.58
CA LYS A 491 19.20 -2.07 -2.04
C LYS A 491 20.21 -1.50 -3.04
N THR A 492 20.10 -1.88 -4.32
CA THR A 492 20.95 -1.34 -5.40
C THR A 492 20.71 0.15 -5.63
N ALA A 493 19.44 0.59 -5.57
CA ALA A 493 19.11 2.01 -5.67
C ALA A 493 19.67 2.83 -4.48
N ILE A 494 19.55 2.31 -3.25
CA ILE A 494 20.10 2.94 -2.04
C ILE A 494 21.62 3.10 -2.15
N ASP A 495 22.34 2.07 -2.60
CA ASP A 495 23.80 2.15 -2.82
C ASP A 495 24.17 3.29 -3.79
N THR A 496 23.43 3.41 -4.89
CA THR A 496 23.63 4.49 -5.87
C THR A 496 23.38 5.86 -5.25
N VAL A 497 22.26 6.05 -4.55
CA VAL A 497 21.90 7.33 -3.91
C VAL A 497 22.87 7.71 -2.78
N SER A 498 23.40 6.72 -2.05
CA SER A 498 24.27 6.99 -0.90
C SER A 498 25.68 7.47 -1.30
N HIS A 499 26.14 7.18 -2.52
CA HIS A 499 27.54 7.37 -2.90
C HIS A 499 27.77 8.41 -4.01
N VAL A 500 26.84 8.56 -4.97
CA VAL A 500 27.16 9.26 -6.23
C VAL A 500 26.12 10.28 -6.69
N THR A 501 24.99 10.43 -6.00
CA THR A 501 23.94 11.39 -6.39
C THR A 501 24.16 12.78 -5.81
N VAL A 502 23.40 13.75 -6.33
CA VAL A 502 23.21 15.06 -5.68
C VAL A 502 22.56 14.89 -4.30
N PRO A 503 22.58 15.93 -3.43
CA PRO A 503 21.89 15.88 -2.14
C PRO A 503 20.44 15.43 -2.27
N MET A 504 19.97 14.66 -1.28
CA MET A 504 18.63 14.06 -1.31
C MET A 504 17.55 15.14 -1.41
N GLU A 505 17.73 16.25 -0.72
CA GLU A 505 16.80 17.38 -0.70
C GLU A 505 16.59 17.99 -2.09
N GLU A 506 17.58 17.89 -2.99
CA GLU A 506 17.52 18.41 -4.36
C GLU A 506 17.16 17.33 -5.40
N LEU A 507 17.30 16.05 -5.06
CA LEU A 507 16.94 14.92 -5.93
C LEU A 507 15.44 14.63 -5.83
N VAL A 508 14.64 15.38 -6.60
CA VAL A 508 13.17 15.37 -6.49
C VAL A 508 12.46 14.60 -7.60
N TYR A 509 13.15 14.35 -8.72
CA TYR A 509 12.56 13.76 -9.92
C TYR A 509 13.57 12.82 -10.60
N ILE A 510 13.14 11.61 -10.96
CA ILE A 510 13.90 10.73 -11.83
C ILE A 510 13.11 10.61 -13.13
N PRO A 511 13.67 11.03 -14.28
CA PRO A 511 12.95 10.97 -15.54
C PRO A 511 12.66 9.54 -15.95
N PRO A 512 11.48 9.25 -16.50
CA PRO A 512 11.14 7.91 -16.92
C PRO A 512 11.96 7.46 -18.12
N THR A 513 12.18 6.16 -18.16
CA THR A 513 12.58 5.45 -19.36
C THR A 513 11.55 5.67 -20.47
N MET A 514 12.01 5.60 -21.72
CA MET A 514 11.15 5.78 -22.90
C MET A 514 11.12 4.50 -23.72
N SER A 515 9.93 4.06 -24.12
CA SER A 515 9.76 2.89 -24.99
C SER A 515 9.69 3.31 -26.46
N PRO A 516 10.22 2.50 -27.40
CA PRO A 516 9.85 2.62 -28.80
C PRO A 516 8.39 2.15 -29.00
N ALA A 517 7.87 2.31 -30.22
CA ALA A 517 6.53 1.87 -30.56
C ALA A 517 6.33 0.36 -30.22
N PRO A 518 5.18 -0.03 -29.64
CA PRO A 518 4.94 -1.43 -29.24
C PRO A 518 4.96 -2.40 -30.41
N LYS A 519 4.50 -1.93 -31.58
CA LYS A 519 4.63 -2.65 -32.85
C LYS A 519 5.90 -2.21 -33.58
N VAL A 520 6.59 -3.19 -34.14
CA VAL A 520 7.70 -2.95 -35.08
C VAL A 520 7.16 -2.51 -36.43
N SER A 521 7.97 -1.81 -37.21
CA SER A 521 7.53 -1.31 -38.50
C SER A 521 7.16 -2.43 -39.48
N GLU A 522 6.04 -2.29 -40.17
CA GLU A 522 5.66 -3.17 -41.30
C GLU A 522 6.40 -2.77 -42.59
N GLU A 523 6.93 -1.55 -42.65
CA GLU A 523 7.63 -1.03 -43.82
C GLU A 523 8.96 -1.77 -44.06
N GLU A 524 9.28 -1.99 -45.34
CA GLU A 524 10.50 -2.68 -45.75
C GLU A 524 11.72 -1.80 -45.45
N GLY A 525 12.76 -2.38 -44.86
CA GLY A 525 13.97 -1.65 -44.49
C GLY A 525 13.87 -0.78 -43.24
N TYR A 526 12.72 -0.78 -42.54
CA TYR A 526 12.56 -0.08 -41.26
C TYR A 526 12.36 -1.05 -40.09
N LEU A 527 12.95 -0.68 -38.95
CA LEU A 527 12.67 -1.29 -37.64
C LEU A 527 11.67 -0.42 -36.84
N GLU A 528 11.84 0.90 -36.95
CA GLU A 528 10.99 1.94 -36.36
C GLU A 528 10.56 2.89 -37.47
N HIS A 529 9.28 3.26 -37.48
CA HIS A 529 8.71 4.24 -38.39
C HIS A 529 7.59 5.00 -37.66
N PRO A 530 7.30 6.28 -38.00
CA PRO A 530 6.32 7.07 -37.25
C PRO A 530 4.91 6.46 -37.23
N ARG A 531 4.51 5.75 -38.30
CA ARG A 531 3.17 5.13 -38.43
C ARG A 531 2.79 4.24 -37.25
N GLU A 532 3.71 3.45 -36.71
CA GLU A 532 3.38 2.54 -35.61
C GLU A 532 3.15 3.28 -34.28
N ALA A 533 3.85 4.39 -34.04
CA ALA A 533 3.64 5.24 -32.88
C ALA A 533 2.29 5.99 -32.99
N LEU A 534 1.99 6.52 -34.17
CA LEU A 534 0.70 7.18 -34.45
C LEU A 534 -0.47 6.20 -34.29
N ALA A 535 -0.35 5.01 -34.87
CA ALA A 535 -1.35 3.95 -34.74
C ALA A 535 -1.58 3.52 -33.28
N TYR A 536 -0.53 3.47 -32.46
CA TYR A 536 -0.67 3.23 -31.02
C TYR A 536 -1.57 4.29 -30.37
N TYR A 537 -1.24 5.58 -30.53
CA TYR A 537 -2.00 6.66 -29.90
C TYR A 537 -3.45 6.73 -30.42
N ARG A 538 -3.67 6.53 -31.72
CA ARG A 538 -5.04 6.43 -32.30
C ARG A 538 -5.83 5.28 -31.68
N SER A 539 -5.21 4.12 -31.47
CA SER A 539 -5.86 2.98 -30.80
C SER A 539 -6.23 3.25 -29.33
N GLN A 540 -5.59 4.23 -28.71
CA GLN A 540 -5.89 4.70 -27.36
C GLN A 540 -6.91 5.87 -27.33
N GLY A 541 -7.45 6.27 -28.49
CA GLY A 541 -8.42 7.36 -28.59
C GLY A 541 -7.81 8.77 -28.63
N VAL A 542 -6.49 8.89 -28.82
CA VAL A 542 -5.82 10.20 -28.92
C VAL A 542 -6.04 10.81 -30.31
N GLN A 543 -6.53 12.05 -30.36
CA GLN A 543 -6.80 12.79 -31.60
C GLN A 543 -5.70 13.79 -31.97
N THR A 544 -5.12 14.46 -30.99
CA THR A 544 -4.02 15.41 -31.21
C THR A 544 -2.73 14.83 -30.62
N MET A 545 -1.63 14.91 -31.37
CA MET A 545 -0.31 14.48 -30.93
C MET A 545 0.73 15.55 -31.24
N VAL A 546 1.85 15.52 -30.53
CA VAL A 546 3.00 16.42 -30.77
C VAL A 546 4.23 15.57 -31.08
N ALA A 547 4.86 15.84 -32.22
CA ALA A 547 6.13 15.24 -32.61
C ALA A 547 7.26 16.25 -32.33
N GLU A 548 8.13 15.92 -31.38
CA GLU A 548 9.29 16.75 -31.01
C GLU A 548 10.57 16.14 -31.58
N LYS A 549 11.51 16.99 -31.97
CA LYS A 549 12.86 16.55 -32.37
C LYS A 549 13.53 15.86 -31.20
N LYS A 550 14.01 14.63 -31.42
CA LYS A 550 14.81 13.92 -30.42
C LYS A 550 16.24 14.41 -30.49
N HIS A 551 16.60 15.29 -29.55
CA HIS A 551 17.98 15.75 -29.40
C HIS A 551 18.87 14.60 -28.94
N MET A 552 20.08 14.54 -29.50
CA MET A 552 21.07 13.52 -29.17
C MET A 552 22.07 14.14 -28.19
N GLY A 553 21.79 13.99 -26.91
CA GLY A 553 22.60 14.56 -25.84
C GLY A 553 22.59 13.66 -24.61
N SER A 554 22.45 14.28 -23.44
CA SER A 554 22.19 13.55 -22.20
C SER A 554 21.07 14.25 -21.43
N ARG A 555 20.05 13.47 -21.07
CA ARG A 555 18.93 13.96 -20.27
C ARG A 555 19.40 14.50 -18.93
N ALA A 556 18.98 15.70 -18.62
CA ALA A 556 19.33 16.43 -17.41
C ALA A 556 18.09 17.07 -16.80
N ILE A 557 18.04 17.04 -15.48
CA ILE A 557 17.02 17.72 -14.68
C ILE A 557 17.66 18.95 -14.08
N LEU A 558 17.01 20.10 -14.27
CA LEU A 558 17.46 21.38 -13.73
C LEU A 558 16.46 21.84 -12.68
N LEU A 559 16.90 21.91 -11.43
CA LEU A 559 16.19 22.60 -10.36
C LEU A 559 16.87 23.94 -10.16
N LEU A 560 16.19 25.04 -10.48
CA LEU A 560 16.75 26.40 -10.40
C LEU A 560 15.92 27.25 -9.45
N PHE A 561 16.57 27.85 -8.46
CA PHE A 561 15.92 28.77 -7.53
C PHE A 561 16.09 30.22 -7.96
N LYS A 562 15.14 31.07 -7.55
CA LYS A 562 15.20 32.53 -7.73
C LYS A 562 16.45 33.11 -7.10
N ASN A 563 16.78 32.67 -5.90
CA ASN A 563 17.96 33.04 -5.13
C ASN A 563 18.23 31.99 -4.06
N GLU A 564 19.41 32.06 -3.42
CA GLU A 564 19.82 31.10 -2.40
C GLU A 564 18.85 31.02 -1.21
N GLN A 565 18.25 32.14 -0.81
CA GLN A 565 17.35 32.18 0.34
C GLN A 565 16.01 31.50 0.04
N ALA A 566 15.51 31.61 -1.20
CA ALA A 566 14.30 30.94 -1.63
C ALA A 566 14.42 29.41 -1.50
N ALA A 567 15.61 28.86 -1.77
CA ALA A 567 15.86 27.42 -1.68
C ALA A 567 15.68 26.84 -0.28
N VAL A 568 15.96 27.61 0.79
CA VAL A 568 15.90 27.15 2.18
C VAL A 568 14.52 26.58 2.53
N GLU A 569 13.45 27.15 1.98
CA GLU A 569 12.09 26.67 2.22
C GLU A 569 11.81 25.30 1.56
N TYR A 570 12.51 24.96 0.48
CA TYR A 570 12.27 23.74 -0.30
C TYR A 570 13.27 22.63 0.01
N VAL A 571 14.53 22.97 0.26
CA VAL A 571 15.64 22.01 0.42
C VAL A 571 16.39 22.16 1.74
N GLY A 572 16.03 23.14 2.59
CA GLY A 572 16.56 23.26 3.95
C GLY A 572 17.91 23.98 4.08
N TYR A 573 18.55 24.37 2.98
CA TYR A 573 19.80 25.13 2.97
C TYR A 573 19.90 26.07 1.75
N PRO A 574 20.75 27.11 1.81
CA PRO A 574 20.90 28.06 0.71
C PRO A 574 21.61 27.44 -0.50
N THR A 575 21.00 27.54 -1.69
CA THR A 575 21.59 27.10 -2.97
C THR A 575 20.88 27.77 -4.16
N LEU A 576 21.57 27.96 -5.30
CA LEU A 576 20.92 28.36 -6.56
C LEU A 576 20.25 27.18 -7.28
N GLY A 577 20.48 25.96 -6.81
CA GLY A 577 19.89 24.72 -7.30
C GLY A 577 20.92 23.74 -7.85
N THR A 578 20.47 22.83 -8.72
CA THR A 578 21.29 21.72 -9.21
C THR A 578 20.92 21.29 -10.62
N ILE A 579 21.88 20.67 -11.30
CA ILE A 579 21.69 20.00 -12.59
C ILE A 579 22.18 18.56 -12.44
N TYR A 580 21.28 17.59 -12.63
CA TYR A 580 21.61 16.17 -12.44
C TYR A 580 21.10 15.28 -13.58
N THR A 581 21.72 14.11 -13.71
CA THR A 581 21.43 13.13 -14.76
C THR A 581 20.19 12.30 -14.45
N ARG A 582 19.73 11.50 -15.41
CA ARG A 582 18.66 10.49 -15.20
C ARG A 582 18.89 9.49 -14.06
N SER A 583 20.11 9.38 -13.54
CA SER A 583 20.46 8.51 -12.41
C SER A 583 20.74 9.30 -11.12
N GLY A 584 20.32 10.58 -11.06
CA GLY A 584 20.50 11.46 -9.91
C GLY A 584 21.93 11.99 -9.69
N ARG A 585 22.88 11.73 -10.60
CA ARG A 585 24.28 12.16 -10.42
C ARG A 585 24.46 13.61 -10.85
N PRO A 586 25.37 14.38 -10.23
CA PRO A 586 25.72 15.71 -10.74
C PRO A 586 26.04 15.66 -12.24
N PHE A 587 25.40 16.53 -13.02
CA PHE A 587 25.62 16.57 -14.46
C PHE A 587 26.98 17.20 -14.79
N PHE A 588 27.43 18.20 -14.06
CA PHE A 588 28.74 18.81 -14.31
C PHE A 588 29.71 18.50 -13.18
N GLU A 589 31.01 18.62 -13.45
CA GLU A 589 32.00 18.73 -12.38
C GLU A 589 31.75 20.01 -11.58
N SER A 590 32.08 20.01 -10.29
CA SER A 590 31.63 21.03 -9.33
C SER A 590 31.95 22.48 -9.73
N GLY A 591 33.14 22.73 -10.29
CA GLY A 591 33.55 24.07 -10.73
C GLY A 591 32.73 24.59 -11.91
N PHE A 592 32.64 23.80 -12.97
CA PHE A 592 31.93 24.19 -14.20
C PHE A 592 30.40 24.21 -14.00
N GLY A 593 29.86 23.26 -13.24
CA GLY A 593 28.43 23.22 -12.91
C GLY A 593 27.95 24.48 -12.18
N LYS A 594 28.76 25.02 -11.27
CA LYS A 594 28.46 26.27 -10.58
C LYS A 594 28.37 27.45 -11.55
N GLN A 595 29.29 27.55 -12.52
CA GLN A 595 29.26 28.62 -13.53
C GLN A 595 28.00 28.55 -14.41
N VAL A 596 27.58 27.34 -14.81
CA VAL A 596 26.34 27.14 -15.56
C VAL A 596 25.13 27.58 -14.75
N LEU A 597 25.05 27.19 -13.47
CA LEU A 597 23.95 27.57 -12.58
C LEU A 597 23.89 29.08 -12.35
N GLU A 598 25.03 29.73 -12.08
CA GLU A 598 25.12 31.18 -11.89
C GLU A 598 24.66 31.94 -13.15
N LYS A 599 25.07 31.48 -14.35
CA LYS A 599 24.64 32.09 -15.62
C LYS A 599 23.14 31.94 -15.84
N LEU A 600 22.59 30.74 -15.65
CA LEU A 600 21.15 30.49 -15.82
C LEU A 600 20.31 31.27 -14.81
N ASN A 601 20.75 31.32 -13.55
CA ASN A 601 20.05 32.10 -12.53
C ASN A 601 20.06 33.60 -12.87
N ALA A 602 21.23 34.16 -13.23
CA ALA A 602 21.35 35.57 -13.60
C ALA A 602 20.44 35.93 -14.79
N ASP A 603 20.47 35.11 -15.86
CA ASP A 603 19.63 35.34 -17.05
C ASP A 603 18.13 35.34 -16.72
N LEU A 604 17.67 34.38 -15.91
CA LEU A 604 16.25 34.27 -15.53
C LEU A 604 15.81 35.39 -14.59
N VAL A 605 16.67 35.82 -13.66
CA VAL A 605 16.39 36.94 -12.75
C VAL A 605 16.37 38.26 -13.50
N ASP A 606 17.36 38.52 -14.36
CA ASP A 606 17.45 39.76 -15.15
C ASP A 606 16.28 39.91 -16.12
N ALA A 607 15.79 38.78 -16.66
CA ALA A 607 14.60 38.75 -17.50
C ALA A 607 13.27 38.82 -16.72
N GLY A 608 13.30 38.78 -15.39
CA GLY A 608 12.10 38.85 -14.53
C GLY A 608 11.22 37.59 -14.56
N TYR A 609 11.77 36.42 -14.90
CA TYR A 609 11.02 35.17 -15.04
C TYR A 609 10.27 34.79 -13.75
N PHE A 610 10.95 34.87 -12.60
CA PHE A 610 10.39 34.48 -11.31
C PHE A 610 9.25 35.40 -10.86
N GLU A 611 9.35 36.70 -11.12
CA GLU A 611 8.31 37.69 -10.86
C GLU A 611 7.10 37.50 -11.77
N GLN A 612 7.33 37.28 -13.08
CA GLN A 612 6.29 37.09 -14.07
C GLN A 612 5.45 35.84 -13.78
N HIS A 613 6.09 34.74 -13.44
CA HIS A 613 5.44 33.45 -13.14
C HIS A 613 5.09 33.28 -11.66
N GLN A 614 5.36 34.29 -10.82
CA GLN A 614 5.08 34.28 -9.37
C GLN A 614 5.61 33.02 -8.67
N THR A 615 6.86 32.66 -8.96
CA THR A 615 7.48 31.41 -8.49
C THR A 615 8.84 31.62 -7.81
N ASP A 616 9.16 30.74 -6.87
CA ASP A 616 10.46 30.71 -6.19
C ASP A 616 11.48 29.79 -6.87
N PHE A 617 11.01 28.82 -7.64
CA PHE A 617 11.84 27.89 -8.37
C PHE A 617 11.22 27.49 -9.71
N VAL A 618 12.05 26.94 -10.59
CA VAL A 618 11.60 26.23 -11.79
C VAL A 618 12.31 24.88 -11.88
N LEU A 619 11.52 23.83 -12.09
CA LEU A 619 12.01 22.47 -12.32
C LEU A 619 11.81 22.11 -13.80
N LEU A 620 12.91 21.80 -14.50
CA LEU A 620 12.92 21.52 -15.92
C LEU A 620 13.43 20.11 -16.21
N ASP A 621 12.84 19.47 -17.22
CA ASP A 621 13.38 18.28 -17.87
C ASP A 621 13.91 18.67 -19.25
N ALA A 622 15.20 18.40 -19.48
CA ALA A 622 15.92 18.90 -20.63
C ALA A 622 16.88 17.86 -21.21
N GLU A 623 17.28 18.09 -22.45
CA GLU A 623 18.44 17.42 -23.05
C GLU A 623 19.61 18.41 -23.12
N ILE A 624 20.79 18.03 -22.63
CA ILE A 624 22.02 18.84 -22.75
C ILE A 624 22.89 18.28 -23.87
N VAL A 625 23.37 19.15 -24.75
CA VAL A 625 24.11 18.85 -25.99
C VAL A 625 25.47 19.60 -25.96
N PRO A 626 26.60 19.02 -26.43
CA PRO A 626 26.75 17.76 -27.19
C PRO A 626 26.82 16.47 -26.37
N TRP A 627 26.67 15.33 -27.06
CA TRP A 627 26.65 14.00 -26.43
C TRP A 627 27.99 13.61 -25.79
N ASN A 628 29.11 14.00 -26.39
CA ASN A 628 30.45 13.68 -25.88
C ASN A 628 30.78 14.38 -24.55
N LEU A 629 30.01 15.39 -24.14
CA LEU A 629 30.13 16.05 -22.84
C LEU A 629 30.05 15.05 -21.66
N LYS A 630 29.26 13.99 -21.82
CA LYS A 630 29.15 12.88 -20.85
C LYS A 630 29.63 11.53 -21.36
N ALA A 631 29.52 11.28 -22.66
CA ALA A 631 29.76 9.96 -23.22
C ALA A 631 31.18 9.77 -23.80
N ARG A 632 32.15 10.66 -23.52
CA ARG A 632 33.49 10.65 -24.15
C ARG A 632 34.18 9.28 -24.10
N GLU A 633 34.23 8.64 -22.94
CA GLU A 633 34.88 7.33 -22.78
C GLU A 633 34.13 6.23 -23.54
N LEU A 634 32.79 6.22 -23.48
CA LEU A 634 31.96 5.27 -24.20
C LEU A 634 32.13 5.40 -25.72
N ILE A 635 32.13 6.65 -26.22
CA ILE A 635 32.35 6.97 -27.63
C ILE A 635 33.73 6.45 -28.06
N ALA A 636 34.78 6.76 -27.32
CA ALA A 636 36.13 6.31 -27.64
C ALA A 636 36.26 4.77 -27.65
N ALA A 637 35.76 4.11 -26.59
CA ALA A 637 35.97 2.67 -26.38
C ALA A 637 35.07 1.77 -27.23
N GLN A 638 33.82 2.19 -27.52
CA GLN A 638 32.81 1.32 -28.15
C GLN A 638 32.43 1.78 -29.57
N TYR A 639 32.35 3.08 -29.84
CA TYR A 639 31.87 3.58 -31.13
C TYR A 639 33.03 3.88 -32.07
N ALA A 640 33.96 4.76 -31.66
CA ALA A 640 35.12 5.15 -32.47
C ALA A 640 35.99 3.93 -32.78
N HIS A 641 36.35 3.13 -31.77
CA HIS A 641 37.16 1.94 -31.95
C HIS A 641 36.54 0.94 -32.95
N VAL A 642 35.25 0.62 -32.80
CA VAL A 642 34.55 -0.33 -33.67
C VAL A 642 34.41 0.23 -35.09
N GLY A 643 34.08 1.52 -35.22
CA GLY A 643 33.98 2.22 -36.51
C GLY A 643 35.30 2.20 -37.28
N GLU A 644 36.40 2.62 -36.65
CA GLU A 644 37.72 2.68 -37.28
C GLU A 644 38.24 1.30 -37.68
N ALA A 645 38.10 0.31 -36.79
CA ALA A 645 38.51 -1.06 -37.08
C ALA A 645 37.73 -1.65 -38.26
N ALA A 646 36.42 -1.45 -38.29
CA ALA A 646 35.57 -1.94 -39.38
C ALA A 646 35.90 -1.26 -40.71
N LEU A 647 36.13 0.04 -40.73
CA LEU A 647 36.51 0.77 -41.95
C LEU A 647 37.85 0.31 -42.51
N LEU A 648 38.86 0.13 -41.63
CA LEU A 648 40.18 -0.33 -42.03
C LEU A 648 40.15 -1.76 -42.59
N ASP A 649 39.44 -2.67 -41.93
CA ASP A 649 39.32 -4.06 -42.37
C ASP A 649 38.54 -4.18 -43.70
N ARG A 650 37.33 -3.59 -43.74
CA ARG A 650 36.42 -3.71 -44.89
C ARG A 650 37.00 -3.05 -46.14
N SER A 651 37.67 -1.91 -46.02
CA SER A 651 38.34 -1.26 -47.17
C SER A 651 39.41 -2.15 -47.79
N LYS A 652 40.30 -2.75 -46.98
CA LYS A 652 41.33 -3.67 -47.45
C LYS A 652 40.74 -4.92 -48.13
N LEU A 653 39.67 -5.47 -47.58
CA LEU A 653 38.98 -6.62 -48.17
C LEU A 653 38.34 -6.28 -49.52
N VAL A 654 37.65 -5.15 -49.62
CA VAL A 654 37.08 -4.65 -50.88
C VAL A 654 38.18 -4.47 -51.94
N ASP A 655 39.30 -3.85 -51.58
CA ASP A 655 40.43 -3.67 -52.50
C ASP A 655 41.01 -5.00 -53.00
N LYS A 656 41.16 -5.98 -52.10
CA LYS A 656 41.65 -7.31 -52.46
C LYS A 656 40.68 -8.09 -53.34
N LEU A 657 39.38 -7.99 -53.07
CA LEU A 657 38.34 -8.62 -53.89
C LEU A 657 38.26 -7.98 -55.28
N LYS A 658 38.42 -6.65 -55.38
CA LYS A 658 38.54 -5.94 -56.67
C LYS A 658 39.74 -6.44 -57.47
N GLN A 659 40.91 -6.56 -56.83
CA GLN A 659 42.12 -7.11 -57.47
C GLN A 659 41.89 -8.56 -57.95
N ALA A 660 41.26 -9.40 -57.14
CA ALA A 660 40.96 -10.79 -57.50
C ALA A 660 39.97 -10.88 -58.68
N LYS A 661 38.94 -10.03 -58.71
CA LYS A 661 37.98 -9.94 -59.83
C LYS A 661 38.68 -9.53 -61.13
N VAL A 662 39.56 -8.53 -61.08
CA VAL A 662 40.38 -8.11 -62.25
C VAL A 662 41.31 -9.23 -62.71
N ALA A 663 41.84 -10.03 -61.78
CA ALA A 663 42.65 -11.21 -62.08
C ALA A 663 41.84 -12.44 -62.57
N GLY A 664 40.55 -12.28 -62.86
CA GLY A 664 39.68 -13.32 -63.42
C GLY A 664 39.21 -14.37 -62.41
N ARG A 665 39.28 -14.09 -61.10
CA ARG A 665 38.72 -14.97 -60.06
C ARG A 665 37.22 -14.69 -59.88
N GLU A 666 36.45 -15.75 -59.64
CA GLU A 666 35.01 -15.66 -59.37
C GLU A 666 34.77 -15.24 -57.92
N VAL A 667 34.73 -13.92 -57.69
CA VAL A 667 34.55 -13.30 -56.36
C VAL A 667 33.45 -12.22 -56.35
N GLY A 668 32.55 -12.25 -57.34
CA GLY A 668 31.52 -11.23 -57.56
C GLY A 668 30.64 -11.03 -56.33
N ASP A 669 30.02 -12.11 -55.84
CA ASP A 669 29.10 -12.08 -54.70
C ASP A 669 29.79 -11.58 -53.42
N TRP A 670 31.03 -11.99 -53.17
CA TRP A 670 31.81 -11.54 -52.01
C TRP A 670 32.16 -10.05 -52.11
N LEU A 671 32.45 -9.55 -53.31
CA LEU A 671 32.72 -8.14 -53.52
C LEU A 671 31.48 -7.29 -53.23
N GLU A 672 30.31 -7.68 -53.78
CA GLU A 672 29.05 -6.97 -53.54
C GLU A 672 28.67 -6.96 -52.04
N GLU A 673 28.82 -8.10 -51.36
CA GLU A 673 28.59 -8.20 -49.93
C GLU A 673 29.53 -7.27 -49.13
N MET A 674 30.82 -7.28 -49.46
CA MET A 674 31.82 -6.47 -48.75
C MET A 674 31.72 -4.98 -49.05
N GLU A 675 31.33 -4.59 -50.27
CA GLU A 675 31.06 -3.18 -50.59
C GLU A 675 29.85 -2.66 -49.81
N ARG A 676 28.79 -3.46 -49.67
CA ARG A 676 27.64 -3.13 -48.80
C ARG A 676 28.06 -2.98 -47.34
N LYS A 677 28.83 -3.94 -46.81
CA LYS A 677 29.37 -3.87 -45.43
C LYS A 677 30.26 -2.64 -45.24
N TYR A 678 31.10 -2.31 -46.22
CA TYR A 678 31.93 -1.11 -46.15
C TYR A 678 31.07 0.16 -46.08
N GLY A 679 30.05 0.29 -46.92
CA GLY A 679 29.08 1.40 -46.85
C GLY A 679 28.39 1.52 -45.50
N ASN A 680 27.97 0.40 -44.90
CA ASN A 680 27.39 0.37 -43.56
C ASN A 680 28.35 0.87 -42.46
N ALA A 681 29.65 0.58 -42.58
CA ALA A 681 30.66 1.06 -41.64
C ALA A 681 30.87 2.58 -41.76
N VAL A 682 30.81 3.12 -42.98
CA VAL A 682 30.82 4.58 -43.22
C VAL A 682 29.61 5.23 -42.59
N THR A 683 28.40 4.71 -42.83
CA THR A 683 27.17 5.23 -42.21
C THR A 683 27.23 5.18 -40.68
N PHE A 684 27.77 4.11 -40.10
CA PHE A 684 27.95 4.02 -38.65
C PHE A 684 28.89 5.10 -38.10
N GLN A 685 30.02 5.35 -38.78
CA GLN A 685 30.97 6.38 -38.37
C GLN A 685 30.36 7.79 -38.45
N GLU A 686 29.72 8.10 -39.59
CA GLU A 686 29.04 9.38 -39.80
C GLU A 686 27.95 9.64 -38.74
N ALA A 687 27.18 8.60 -38.39
CA ALA A 687 26.06 8.71 -37.48
C ALA A 687 26.45 9.16 -36.06
N PHE A 688 27.57 8.68 -35.49
CA PHE A 688 27.97 9.11 -34.14
C PHE A 688 28.82 10.39 -34.14
N GLN A 689 29.62 10.63 -35.19
CA GLN A 689 30.50 11.81 -35.27
C GLN A 689 29.72 13.12 -35.32
N LYS A 690 28.51 13.14 -35.89
CA LYS A 690 27.65 14.32 -35.97
C LYS A 690 27.33 14.96 -34.61
N TYR A 691 27.49 14.21 -33.52
CA TYR A 691 27.10 14.63 -32.16
C TYR A 691 28.28 14.84 -31.21
N CYS A 692 29.49 14.91 -31.76
CA CYS A 692 30.72 15.04 -30.98
C CYS A 692 31.46 16.32 -31.42
N TRP A 693 31.56 17.31 -30.53
CA TRP A 693 32.46 18.46 -30.69
C TRP A 693 33.09 18.83 -29.35
N ASP A 694 34.27 19.44 -29.38
CA ASP A 694 34.96 19.83 -28.15
C ASP A 694 34.21 20.97 -27.43
N VAL A 695 34.18 20.90 -26.10
CA VAL A 695 33.49 21.87 -25.23
C VAL A 695 34.55 22.52 -24.35
N ASP A 696 34.95 23.73 -24.71
CA ASP A 696 36.00 24.50 -24.01
C ASP A 696 35.44 25.61 -23.11
N GLY A 697 34.13 25.89 -23.17
CA GLY A 697 33.45 26.94 -22.41
C GLY A 697 31.92 26.79 -22.35
N LEU A 698 31.25 27.86 -21.90
CA LEU A 698 29.78 27.90 -21.78
C LEU A 698 29.09 28.06 -23.14
N ASP A 699 29.76 28.65 -24.13
CA ASP A 699 29.18 28.98 -25.43
C ASP A 699 29.01 27.76 -26.34
N GLU A 700 29.65 26.63 -26.01
CA GLU A 700 29.60 25.38 -26.74
C GLU A 700 28.53 24.40 -26.21
N ILE A 701 27.84 24.76 -25.12
CA ILE A 701 26.77 23.96 -24.53
C ILE A 701 25.42 24.53 -24.90
N ARG A 702 24.48 23.65 -25.25
CA ARG A 702 23.07 24.00 -25.38
C ARG A 702 22.20 23.08 -24.53
N ILE A 703 21.21 23.68 -23.90
CA ILE A 703 20.22 22.98 -23.09
C ILE A 703 18.88 23.15 -23.80
N ALA A 704 18.21 22.05 -24.09
CA ALA A 704 16.88 22.03 -24.70
C ALA A 704 15.85 21.55 -23.67
N PRO A 705 15.27 22.44 -22.84
CA PRO A 705 14.17 22.08 -21.95
C PRO A 705 12.97 21.66 -22.79
N PHE A 706 12.49 20.43 -22.65
CA PHE A 706 11.29 19.97 -23.36
C PHE A 706 10.08 19.85 -22.44
N HIS A 707 10.29 19.89 -21.11
CA HIS A 707 9.21 20.03 -20.13
C HIS A 707 9.60 21.03 -19.03
N THR A 708 8.70 21.97 -18.76
CA THR A 708 8.64 22.68 -17.49
C THR A 708 7.76 21.86 -16.55
N LEU A 709 8.35 21.20 -15.56
CA LEU A 709 7.65 20.22 -14.71
C LEU A 709 6.86 20.93 -13.59
N ALA A 710 7.45 21.92 -12.94
CA ALA A 710 6.83 22.60 -11.82
C ALA A 710 7.37 24.00 -11.52
N HIS A 711 6.51 24.78 -10.87
CA HIS A 711 6.79 26.02 -10.16
C HIS A 711 6.44 25.85 -8.67
N SER A 712 6.70 26.83 -7.82
CA SER A 712 6.57 26.70 -6.36
C SER A 712 5.18 26.33 -5.83
N GLY A 713 4.12 26.63 -6.59
CA GLY A 713 2.74 26.36 -6.19
C GLY A 713 1.98 25.34 -7.05
N GLN A 714 2.56 24.87 -8.16
CA GLN A 714 1.85 24.03 -9.12
C GLN A 714 2.78 23.14 -9.94
N THR A 715 2.25 22.00 -10.36
CA THR A 715 2.84 21.13 -11.38
C THR A 715 2.15 21.37 -12.72
N PHE A 716 2.79 20.99 -13.82
CA PHE A 716 2.28 21.21 -15.18
C PHE A 716 1.97 19.91 -15.94
N PHE A 717 1.67 18.84 -15.21
CA PHE A 717 1.35 17.53 -15.81
C PHE A 717 -0.03 17.49 -16.49
N ASP A 718 -0.86 18.51 -16.26
CA ASP A 718 -2.17 18.71 -16.90
C ASP A 718 -2.09 19.52 -18.21
N GLN A 719 -0.96 20.20 -18.44
CA GLN A 719 -0.72 21.05 -19.60
C GLN A 719 -0.47 20.25 -20.88
N SER A 720 -0.64 20.91 -22.03
CA SER A 720 -0.36 20.32 -23.33
C SER A 720 1.15 20.30 -23.63
N HIS A 721 1.60 19.35 -24.44
CA HIS A 721 2.97 19.39 -24.96
C HIS A 721 3.23 20.61 -25.85
N ILE A 722 2.18 21.18 -26.47
CA ILE A 722 2.29 22.47 -27.19
C ILE A 722 2.65 23.59 -26.21
N TRP A 723 1.97 23.67 -25.06
CA TRP A 723 2.27 24.64 -24.02
C TRP A 723 3.72 24.51 -23.52
N HIS A 724 4.21 23.27 -23.31
CA HIS A 724 5.61 23.05 -22.94
C HIS A 724 6.60 23.52 -24.01
N MET A 725 6.29 23.35 -25.30
CA MET A 725 7.14 23.86 -26.38
C MET A 725 7.11 25.39 -26.49
N GLU A 726 5.98 26.03 -26.19
CA GLU A 726 5.90 27.49 -26.09
C GLU A 726 6.72 28.01 -24.91
N HIS A 727 6.70 27.31 -23.76
CA HIS A 727 7.54 27.62 -22.61
C HIS A 727 9.03 27.39 -22.90
N ASN A 728 9.38 26.34 -23.65
CA ASN A 728 10.74 26.14 -24.15
C ASN A 728 11.20 27.32 -25.02
N ARG A 729 10.34 27.83 -25.90
CA ARG A 729 10.62 29.01 -26.72
C ARG A 729 10.81 30.27 -25.87
N GLU A 730 9.98 30.47 -24.86
CA GLU A 730 10.17 31.55 -23.89
C GLU A 730 11.57 31.45 -23.27
N LEU A 731 11.92 30.31 -22.65
CA LEU A 731 13.21 30.07 -22.01
C LEU A 731 14.40 30.28 -22.96
N ALA A 732 14.31 29.81 -24.20
CA ALA A 732 15.33 30.02 -25.23
C ALA A 732 15.53 31.50 -25.58
N GLY A 733 14.50 32.33 -25.41
CA GLY A 733 14.58 33.78 -25.53
C GLY A 733 15.23 34.48 -24.32
N LEU A 734 15.26 33.84 -23.14
CA LEU A 734 15.78 34.43 -21.90
C LEU A 734 17.27 34.18 -21.69
N SER A 735 17.79 33.02 -22.13
CA SER A 735 19.19 32.65 -21.95
C SER A 735 19.79 32.09 -23.23
N SER A 736 21.02 32.52 -23.57
CA SER A 736 21.78 32.01 -24.70
C SER A 736 22.18 30.53 -24.57
N ILE A 737 22.11 29.97 -23.36
CA ILE A 737 22.39 28.56 -23.09
C ILE A 737 21.17 27.70 -23.46
N PHE A 738 19.95 28.25 -23.36
CA PHE A 738 18.75 27.53 -23.76
C PHE A 738 18.55 27.56 -25.27
N MET A 739 18.00 26.48 -25.82
CA MET A 739 17.67 26.36 -27.24
C MET A 739 16.25 25.88 -27.46
N GLU A 740 15.66 26.31 -28.58
CA GLU A 740 14.34 25.85 -29.01
C GLU A 740 14.38 24.38 -29.46
N THR A 741 13.31 23.66 -29.14
CA THR A 741 13.05 22.32 -29.68
C THR A 741 12.09 22.43 -30.84
N GLU A 742 12.55 21.98 -32.01
CA GLU A 742 11.69 21.87 -33.19
C GLU A 742 10.57 20.85 -32.94
N TYR A 743 9.32 21.22 -33.23
CA TYR A 743 8.17 20.34 -33.08
C TYR A 743 7.14 20.52 -34.21
N ARG A 744 6.25 19.54 -34.34
CA ARG A 744 5.09 19.55 -35.24
C ARG A 744 3.86 19.01 -34.51
N VAL A 745 2.69 19.52 -34.84
CA VAL A 745 1.40 19.09 -34.29
C VAL A 745 0.70 18.21 -35.32
N ILE A 746 0.11 17.11 -34.85
CA ILE A 746 -0.57 16.11 -35.70
C ILE A 746 -2.04 16.05 -35.29
N THR A 747 -2.93 16.48 -36.19
CA THR A 747 -4.38 16.54 -35.96
C THR A 747 -5.18 15.68 -36.94
N ASP A 748 -4.61 15.36 -38.10
CA ASP A 748 -5.27 14.69 -39.21
C ASP A 748 -4.26 13.93 -40.09
N GLU A 749 -4.73 13.33 -41.18
CA GLU A 749 -3.89 12.57 -42.12
C GLU A 749 -2.88 13.46 -42.86
N THR A 750 -3.21 14.72 -43.13
CA THR A 750 -2.31 15.63 -43.87
C THR A 750 -1.10 16.02 -43.01
N SER A 751 -1.35 16.43 -41.77
CA SER A 751 -0.31 16.73 -40.78
C SER A 751 0.52 15.50 -40.41
N GLU A 752 -0.06 14.30 -40.43
CA GLU A 752 0.68 13.04 -40.29
C GLU A 752 1.71 12.84 -41.43
N GLU A 753 1.29 13.04 -42.68
CA GLU A 753 2.21 12.94 -43.82
C GLU A 753 3.32 13.99 -43.78
N GLU A 754 3.02 15.22 -43.33
CA GLU A 754 4.02 16.27 -43.12
C GLU A 754 5.05 15.88 -42.06
N VAL A 755 4.62 15.28 -40.94
CA VAL A 755 5.54 14.80 -39.90
C VAL A 755 6.41 13.64 -40.39
N ILE A 756 5.84 12.71 -41.16
CA ILE A 756 6.62 11.62 -41.76
C ILE A 756 7.68 12.17 -42.72
N ARG A 757 7.34 13.16 -43.54
CA ARG A 757 8.29 13.82 -44.44
C ARG A 757 9.40 14.53 -43.66
N TRP A 758 9.03 15.33 -42.65
CA TRP A 758 9.98 16.01 -41.78
C TRP A 758 10.92 15.02 -41.07
N TRP A 759 10.39 13.90 -40.57
CA TRP A 759 11.18 12.84 -39.95
C TRP A 759 12.16 12.19 -40.94
N ASN A 760 11.73 11.90 -42.17
CA ASN A 760 12.60 11.34 -43.21
C ASN A 760 13.75 12.29 -43.55
N GLU A 761 13.46 13.56 -43.86
CA GLU A 761 14.47 14.57 -44.19
C GLU A 761 15.50 14.73 -43.06
N MET A 762 15.01 14.84 -41.81
CA MET A 762 15.85 15.06 -40.64
C MET A 762 16.72 13.82 -40.32
N THR A 763 16.17 12.60 -40.43
CA THR A 763 16.91 11.37 -40.13
C THR A 763 17.86 10.93 -41.25
N GLU A 764 17.59 11.31 -42.50
CA GLU A 764 18.54 11.15 -43.61
C GLU A 764 19.75 12.06 -43.46
N ASP A 765 19.58 13.26 -42.93
CA ASP A 765 20.69 14.14 -42.55
C ASP A 765 21.49 13.59 -41.36
N GLY A 766 21.00 12.53 -40.70
CA GLY A 766 21.71 11.82 -39.62
C GLY A 766 21.30 12.27 -38.22
N HIS A 767 20.17 12.96 -38.06
CA HIS A 767 19.58 13.18 -36.73
C HIS A 767 19.00 11.89 -36.14
N GLU A 768 18.77 11.87 -34.81
CA GLU A 768 18.39 10.64 -34.11
C GLU A 768 16.98 10.20 -34.47
N GLY A 769 16.05 11.16 -34.57
CA GLY A 769 14.64 10.89 -34.85
C GLY A 769 13.74 11.85 -34.08
N ILE A 770 12.51 11.41 -33.85
CA ILE A 770 11.48 12.20 -33.14
C ILE A 770 10.98 11.44 -31.91
N VAL A 771 10.36 12.19 -31.01
CA VAL A 771 9.53 11.66 -29.92
C VAL A 771 8.10 12.10 -30.19
N ILE A 772 7.19 11.14 -30.35
CA ILE A 772 5.75 11.41 -30.47
C ILE A 772 5.14 11.31 -29.09
N LYS A 773 4.44 12.37 -28.69
CA LYS A 773 3.75 12.49 -27.41
C LYS A 773 2.25 12.73 -27.65
N PRO A 774 1.38 12.38 -26.69
CA PRO A 774 -0.04 12.75 -26.74
C PRO A 774 -0.22 14.28 -26.74
N GLU A 775 -1.46 14.78 -26.77
CA GLU A 775 -1.70 16.22 -26.65
C GLU A 775 -1.26 16.77 -25.28
N ARG A 776 -1.62 16.06 -24.20
CA ARG A 776 -1.35 16.44 -22.81
C ARG A 776 -0.30 15.54 -22.20
N PHE A 777 0.46 16.09 -21.24
CA PHE A 777 1.52 15.37 -20.53
C PHE A 777 0.99 14.10 -19.87
N LEU A 778 -0.07 14.22 -19.06
CA LEU A 778 -0.82 13.08 -18.54
C LEU A 778 -2.08 12.86 -19.37
N MET A 779 -2.15 11.70 -20.04
CA MET A 779 -3.37 11.21 -20.67
C MET A 779 -3.75 9.82 -20.13
N LYS A 780 -5.06 9.62 -19.96
CA LYS A 780 -5.65 8.34 -19.58
C LYS A 780 -6.66 7.91 -20.64
N ASN A 781 -6.69 6.61 -20.94
CA ASN A 781 -7.77 5.97 -21.67
C ASN A 781 -8.64 5.23 -20.64
N ARG A 782 -9.86 5.75 -20.41
CA ARG A 782 -10.64 5.41 -19.21
C ARG A 782 -9.79 5.70 -17.96
N ASP A 783 -9.59 4.71 -17.09
CA ASP A 783 -8.79 4.87 -15.86
C ASP A 783 -7.32 4.47 -16.03
N LYS A 784 -6.86 4.17 -17.24
CA LYS A 784 -5.50 3.67 -17.50
C LYS A 784 -4.63 4.73 -18.16
N MET A 785 -3.50 5.04 -17.52
CA MET A 785 -2.45 5.86 -18.10
C MET A 785 -1.91 5.22 -19.40
N ILE A 786 -1.72 6.05 -20.43
CA ILE A 786 -1.12 5.62 -21.72
C ILE A 786 0.35 6.03 -21.79
N GLN A 787 1.10 5.53 -22.80
CA GLN A 787 2.52 5.87 -22.93
C GLN A 787 2.72 7.40 -23.02
N PRO A 788 3.51 8.01 -22.13
CA PRO A 788 3.70 9.47 -22.11
C PRO A 788 4.51 9.96 -23.31
N ALA A 789 5.35 9.09 -23.87
CA ALA A 789 6.17 9.40 -25.04
C ALA A 789 6.60 8.11 -25.75
N ILE A 790 6.61 8.14 -27.08
CA ILE A 790 7.13 7.07 -27.93
C ILE A 790 8.25 7.64 -28.80
N LYS A 791 9.46 7.09 -28.66
CA LYS A 791 10.57 7.42 -29.57
C LYS A 791 10.44 6.67 -30.89
N VAL A 792 10.78 7.38 -31.97
CA VAL A 792 10.86 6.85 -33.32
C VAL A 792 12.18 7.28 -33.93
N ARG A 793 13.14 6.35 -33.93
CA ARG A 793 14.51 6.64 -34.33
C ARG A 793 14.76 6.36 -35.80
N GLY A 794 15.61 7.19 -36.40
CA GLY A 794 16.01 7.13 -37.79
C GLY A 794 16.80 5.87 -38.13
N ARG A 795 16.67 5.43 -39.38
CA ARG A 795 17.37 4.26 -39.91
C ARG A 795 18.90 4.41 -39.82
N LYS A 796 19.45 5.58 -40.18
CA LYS A 796 20.90 5.83 -40.04
C LYS A 796 21.35 5.72 -38.59
N TYR A 797 20.65 6.39 -37.69
CA TYR A 797 20.93 6.36 -36.25
C TYR A 797 20.96 4.93 -35.69
N LEU A 798 19.98 4.08 -36.02
CA LEU A 798 19.88 2.73 -35.46
C LEU A 798 21.08 1.81 -35.79
N HIS A 799 21.96 2.18 -36.73
CA HIS A 799 23.24 1.48 -36.94
C HIS A 799 24.11 1.50 -35.68
N ILE A 800 24.07 2.59 -34.89
CA ILE A 800 24.86 2.71 -33.67
C ILE A 800 24.30 1.87 -32.53
N ILE A 801 23.00 1.55 -32.56
CA ILE A 801 22.30 0.81 -31.49
C ILE A 801 22.22 -0.69 -31.77
N TYR A 802 21.84 -1.07 -33.00
CA TYR A 802 21.62 -2.46 -33.39
C TYR A 802 22.80 -3.06 -34.17
N GLY A 803 23.82 -2.26 -34.47
CA GLY A 803 25.02 -2.65 -35.19
C GLY A 803 24.98 -2.26 -36.68
N MET A 804 26.16 -2.16 -37.29
CA MET A 804 26.35 -1.69 -38.68
C MET A 804 25.50 -2.46 -39.70
N ASP A 805 25.29 -3.75 -39.49
CA ASP A 805 24.65 -4.63 -40.48
C ASP A 805 23.22 -5.03 -40.10
N TYR A 806 22.56 -4.26 -39.22
CA TYR A 806 21.24 -4.60 -38.67
C TYR A 806 20.12 -4.67 -39.73
N LEU A 807 20.29 -3.95 -40.85
CA LEU A 807 19.35 -3.92 -41.98
C LEU A 807 19.47 -5.12 -42.92
N ALA A 808 20.46 -5.99 -42.73
CA ALA A 808 20.53 -7.22 -43.51
C ALA A 808 19.24 -8.05 -43.28
N PRO A 809 18.63 -8.64 -44.32
CA PRO A 809 17.28 -9.24 -44.21
C PRO A 809 17.12 -10.23 -43.06
N GLU A 810 18.12 -11.08 -42.85
CA GLU A 810 18.18 -12.05 -41.75
C GLU A 810 18.26 -11.40 -40.36
N ASN A 811 19.01 -10.30 -40.24
CA ASN A 811 19.14 -9.54 -39.00
C ASN A 811 17.86 -8.76 -38.71
N LEU A 812 17.33 -8.04 -39.68
CA LEU A 812 16.12 -7.24 -39.52
C LEU A 812 14.92 -8.12 -39.16
N LYS A 813 14.76 -9.28 -39.82
CA LYS A 813 13.72 -10.26 -39.49
C LYS A 813 13.83 -10.76 -38.05
N ARG A 814 15.04 -11.01 -37.55
CA ARG A 814 15.29 -11.41 -36.16
C ARG A 814 15.01 -10.27 -35.18
N LEU A 815 15.42 -9.04 -35.51
CA LEU A 815 15.22 -7.86 -34.67
C LEU A 815 13.74 -7.43 -34.59
N LYS A 816 12.95 -7.67 -35.64
CA LYS A 816 11.49 -7.47 -35.63
C LYS A 816 10.76 -8.37 -34.62
N GLN A 817 11.43 -9.38 -34.02
CA GLN A 817 10.89 -10.21 -32.93
C GLN A 817 11.15 -9.65 -31.52
N ARG A 818 11.65 -8.40 -31.41
CA ARG A 818 11.89 -7.74 -30.11
C ARG A 818 10.61 -7.60 -29.29
N ARG A 819 10.73 -7.62 -27.95
CA ARG A 819 9.61 -7.45 -27.01
C ARG A 819 9.78 -6.16 -26.22
N THR A 820 8.80 -5.27 -26.31
CA THR A 820 8.81 -3.95 -25.66
C THR A 820 8.01 -3.89 -24.37
N ASN A 821 7.12 -4.86 -24.11
CA ASN A 821 6.15 -4.85 -22.99
C ASN A 821 6.75 -4.46 -21.62
N LYS A 822 7.96 -4.96 -21.30
CA LYS A 822 8.60 -4.63 -20.03
C LYS A 822 9.04 -3.16 -19.99
N LYS A 823 9.65 -2.66 -21.07
CA LYS A 823 10.06 -1.26 -21.22
C LYS A 823 8.84 -0.33 -21.18
N GLU A 824 7.75 -0.71 -21.85
CA GLU A 824 6.48 0.02 -21.84
C GLU A 824 5.91 0.14 -20.42
N ARG A 825 5.88 -0.96 -19.67
CA ARG A 825 5.39 -0.95 -18.29
C ARG A 825 6.27 -0.09 -17.38
N HIS A 826 7.59 -0.18 -17.53
CA HIS A 826 8.53 0.65 -16.76
C HIS A 826 8.36 2.13 -17.06
N ALA A 827 8.20 2.52 -18.33
CA ALA A 827 7.96 3.90 -18.72
C ALA A 827 6.71 4.50 -18.03
N LEU A 828 5.65 3.72 -17.90
CA LEU A 828 4.43 4.13 -17.18
C LEU A 828 4.67 4.26 -15.66
N MET A 829 5.26 3.23 -15.04
CA MET A 829 5.49 3.20 -13.59
C MET A 829 6.49 4.28 -13.16
N GLU A 830 7.62 4.42 -13.86
CA GLU A 830 8.61 5.45 -13.60
C GLU A 830 8.07 6.84 -13.88
N GLY A 831 7.23 7.00 -14.91
CA GLY A 831 6.57 8.28 -15.22
C GLY A 831 5.65 8.71 -14.08
N ALA A 832 4.86 7.77 -13.56
CA ALA A 832 3.99 7.99 -12.43
C ALA A 832 4.74 8.33 -11.14
N LEU A 833 5.82 7.60 -10.85
CA LEU A 833 6.71 7.88 -9.72
C LEU A 833 7.38 9.25 -9.84
N GLY A 834 7.84 9.61 -11.04
CA GLY A 834 8.43 10.92 -11.31
C GLY A 834 7.44 12.05 -11.05
N MET A 835 6.22 11.96 -11.60
CA MET A 835 5.16 12.96 -11.36
C MET A 835 4.82 13.09 -9.87
N GLU A 836 4.61 11.97 -9.18
CA GLU A 836 4.30 11.95 -7.75
C GLU A 836 5.44 12.57 -6.91
N GLY A 837 6.71 12.31 -7.25
CA GLY A 837 7.87 12.91 -6.58
C GLY A 837 7.87 14.44 -6.68
N VAL A 838 7.54 14.97 -7.86
CA VAL A 838 7.43 16.43 -8.10
C VAL A 838 6.24 17.02 -7.36
N GLU A 839 5.08 16.36 -7.38
CA GLU A 839 3.88 16.81 -6.65
C GLU A 839 4.14 16.85 -5.13
N ARG A 840 4.84 15.85 -4.58
CA ARG A 840 5.25 15.83 -3.17
C ARG A 840 6.23 16.96 -2.85
N PHE A 841 7.15 17.27 -3.77
CA PHE A 841 8.07 18.39 -3.61
C PHE A 841 7.36 19.76 -3.59
N VAL A 842 6.44 20.00 -4.53
CA VAL A 842 5.61 21.22 -4.58
C VAL A 842 4.74 21.36 -3.32
N ARG A 843 4.14 20.25 -2.85
CA ARG A 843 3.35 20.21 -1.61
C ARG A 843 4.16 20.36 -0.33
N LYS A 844 5.50 20.41 -0.44
CA LYS A 844 6.42 20.54 0.70
C LYS A 844 6.35 19.34 1.65
N ASP A 845 6.20 18.14 1.11
CA ASP A 845 6.30 16.88 1.86
C ASP A 845 7.73 16.67 2.43
N THR A 846 7.89 15.66 3.30
CA THR A 846 9.19 15.25 3.83
C THR A 846 10.09 14.69 2.74
N VAL A 847 11.41 14.83 2.94
CA VAL A 847 12.44 14.21 2.10
C VAL A 847 12.19 12.71 1.98
N GLU A 848 11.79 12.03 3.06
CA GLU A 848 11.41 10.61 3.05
C GLU A 848 10.33 10.31 1.99
N ARG A 849 9.26 11.11 1.93
CA ARG A 849 8.14 10.90 1.00
C ARG A 849 8.52 11.16 -0.45
N ILE A 850 9.39 12.14 -0.71
CA ILE A 850 9.91 12.39 -2.05
C ILE A 850 10.84 11.22 -2.47
N HIS A 851 11.69 10.76 -1.54
CA HIS A 851 12.66 9.69 -1.80
C HIS A 851 12.05 8.31 -1.94
N GLU A 852 10.88 8.05 -1.36
CA GLU A 852 10.07 6.88 -1.71
C GLU A 852 9.88 6.78 -3.24
N CYS A 853 9.59 7.89 -3.92
CA CYS A 853 9.35 7.93 -5.36
C CYS A 853 10.66 7.79 -6.15
N VAL A 854 11.68 8.56 -5.76
CA VAL A 854 13.01 8.57 -6.40
C VAL A 854 13.67 7.20 -6.33
N LEU A 855 13.70 6.59 -5.13
CA LEU A 855 14.29 5.27 -4.95
C LEU A 855 13.50 4.20 -5.70
N ALA A 856 12.18 4.32 -5.79
CA ALA A 856 11.36 3.38 -6.54
C ALA A 856 11.65 3.49 -8.04
N ALA A 857 11.80 4.70 -8.58
CA ALA A 857 12.13 4.92 -9.98
C ALA A 857 13.54 4.39 -10.31
N LEU A 858 14.54 4.68 -9.47
CA LEU A 858 15.89 4.12 -9.62
C LEU A 858 15.93 2.60 -9.48
N SER A 859 15.08 2.03 -8.62
CA SER A 859 14.94 0.57 -8.47
C SER A 859 14.42 -0.07 -9.76
N LEU A 860 13.44 0.55 -10.42
CA LEU A 860 12.92 0.07 -11.70
C LEU A 860 13.95 0.17 -12.83
N GLU A 861 14.75 1.24 -12.88
CA GLU A 861 15.86 1.38 -13.85
C GLU A 861 16.97 0.34 -13.63
N SER A 862 17.15 -0.17 -12.41
CA SER A 862 18.12 -1.23 -12.10
C SER A 862 17.71 -2.61 -12.64
N GLU A 863 16.44 -2.79 -13.01
CA GLU A 863 15.98 -4.07 -13.55
C GLU A 863 16.52 -4.31 -14.97
N PRO A 864 16.91 -5.56 -15.30
CA PRO A 864 17.41 -5.88 -16.62
C PRO A 864 16.32 -5.72 -17.67
N ILE A 865 16.57 -4.83 -18.63
CA ILE A 865 15.78 -4.60 -19.85
C ILE A 865 16.76 -4.53 -21.04
N ASP A 866 16.28 -4.89 -22.23
CA ASP A 866 17.08 -4.75 -23.46
C ASP A 866 17.57 -3.30 -23.63
N PRO A 867 18.89 -3.05 -23.58
CA PRO A 867 19.45 -1.70 -23.58
C PRO A 867 19.31 -1.00 -24.94
N ARG A 868 18.93 -1.74 -26.00
CA ARG A 868 18.71 -1.19 -27.34
C ARG A 868 17.35 -0.50 -27.47
N LEU A 869 16.41 -0.80 -26.57
CA LEU A 869 15.05 -0.31 -26.62
C LEU A 869 14.97 1.17 -26.33
#